data_AF-A0A2R8FBU5-F1
#
_entry.id   AF-A0A2R8FBU5-F1
#
_cell.length_a   1.000
_cell.length_b   1.000
_cell.length_c   1.000
_cell.angle_alpha   90.00
_cell.angle_beta   90.00
_cell.angle_gamma   90.00
#
_symmetry.space_group_name_H-M   'P 1'
#
loop_
_entity.id
_entity.type
_entity.pdbx_description
1 polymer ?
#
loop_
_entity_poly.entity_id
_entity_poly.type
_entity_poly.pdbx_seq_one_letter_code
_entity_poly.pdbx_strand_id
1 'polypeptide(L)'
;MSRLDIAIFDSIISNQPQSSLEETLCSEDTLLFKAYRTTALQSPLAAKNLNTARKIANYILAENGEIDTVKLVEAIHHLSKCTYPLGPHRHNETKSREHILKMLKLLKEDPQLKDSIKTLFIPSYTTIQSLIRHTLALEPKTVLSTIHVRQAALTALFTYLRQDVGSCFATAPAILIHQEYPERFLKDINDLLTSGKLSRIVGTREITVPINLSGCIGELFKPLRILDLYPDPLAKLSGSPGLQKAFTAANLINTLSDPQIQIQQLLSHEYLMQKLQNIHEILTAHDIIKSTLLHYYHLDESTVRVTFFKEGLYSKEQILFSTQHPRELSEMQRVYHYLNAYEEAKSAFIHDTQNPLLKAWEYTLATLADASKSTTSDHIRIALGWQNTDPHSLLALIQNFVEEEIKHIQLLVQQSEQTYHEARAQLDYIESRMRNPLNNQDSQILSMDHMRFRQELNKALYEWDSAQEKVKKFLHLPDFLLSFYTKQIPLYFRSSYDAFIQEFAHLYADTPAGFRILFTHGRTHPHTWSPIYSINEFISFLSEFFTSTESDLLGKHAVVSLEKETSRLVHNITAMLHTDAFQAAVLTRILEAYKLPVPPSILHNLDQLSQTPWVYVSGGTVDTLLADYFETAEPLTIIEKHPENPHELAAFFADALKDLPTGIKNYLEESSHSLLASSPTHVFSIIAGSPLFREAWDNDWYSYTWLRDVWVKQHQDFLLKTILSQQSIYAFIENFCKKCALENVVHDFHDFCSDYTLTLPELYDKGTRFLTSLFSKYKNAAPIYIRRFLHHMVNEVPYISEQQLPEVLENISSYLGISSRITYDKFRSLIEKSVPKMTLLSSAKLRHLYKGLLMESYQKIYTEEDMYLRLASAMRHHNLAYPAPLLFGDSNWPYIYFGFILNPGTEEIDLWKFNYAGLQGQPLDDIEELFLISKSWTLYANPIDYGMPPPPGYRSRLPKEFF
;
A
#
# COMPACT_ATOMS: atom_id res chain seq x y z
N MET A 1 10.81 10.23 -38.84
CA MET A 1 9.47 10.84 -38.93
C MET A 1 9.33 11.88 -37.84
N SER A 2 8.88 13.10 -38.16
CA SER A 2 8.56 14.10 -37.14
C SER A 2 7.21 13.76 -36.50
N ARG A 3 7.13 13.79 -35.17
CA ARG A 3 5.91 13.54 -34.41
C ARG A 3 4.94 14.71 -34.58
N LEU A 4 4.01 14.60 -35.53
CA LEU A 4 3.03 15.65 -35.83
C LEU A 4 2.22 16.04 -34.59
N ASP A 5 1.77 15.05 -33.81
CA ASP A 5 1.06 15.28 -32.55
C ASP A 5 1.83 16.17 -31.58
N ILE A 6 3.16 16.03 -31.49
CA ILE A 6 3.99 16.89 -30.64
C ILE A 6 4.09 18.30 -31.22
N ALA A 7 4.39 18.43 -32.51
CA ALA A 7 4.54 19.74 -33.15
C ALA A 7 3.26 20.60 -33.08
N ILE A 8 2.10 19.98 -33.34
CA ILE A 8 0.79 20.66 -33.23
C ILE A 8 0.47 20.99 -31.78
N PHE A 9 0.72 20.06 -30.85
CA PHE A 9 0.50 20.30 -29.42
C PHE A 9 1.31 21.50 -28.91
N ASP A 10 2.60 21.58 -29.22
CA ASP A 10 3.47 22.70 -28.82
C ASP A 10 2.99 24.03 -29.45
N SER A 11 2.50 23.99 -30.70
CA SER A 11 1.92 25.15 -31.39
C SER A 11 0.61 25.62 -30.75
N ILE A 12 -0.26 24.71 -30.30
CA ILE A 12 -1.53 25.11 -29.67
C ILE A 12 -1.27 25.69 -28.28
N ILE A 13 -0.39 25.08 -27.47
CA ILE A 13 -0.07 25.57 -26.12
C ILE A 13 0.47 27.00 -26.15
N SER A 14 1.37 27.28 -27.09
CA SER A 14 2.00 28.61 -27.19
C SER A 14 1.03 29.74 -27.57
N ASN A 15 -0.14 29.42 -28.12
CA ASN A 15 -1.09 30.40 -28.66
C ASN A 15 -2.39 30.54 -27.84
N GLN A 16 -2.56 29.81 -26.73
CA GLN A 16 -3.80 29.84 -25.95
C GLN A 16 -3.81 30.97 -24.92
N PRO A 17 -4.76 31.93 -25.00
CA PRO A 17 -5.01 32.88 -23.91
C PRO A 17 -5.64 32.12 -22.74
N GLN A 18 -5.05 32.21 -21.55
CA GLN A 18 -5.51 31.43 -20.40
C GLN A 18 -6.40 32.28 -19.50
N SER A 19 -7.68 31.92 -19.42
CA SER A 19 -8.50 32.31 -18.27
C SER A 19 -7.99 31.62 -17.00
N SER A 20 -8.32 32.13 -15.81
CA SER A 20 -7.87 31.52 -14.54
C SER A 20 -8.30 30.06 -14.37
N LEU A 21 -9.49 29.70 -14.90
CA LEU A 21 -10.01 28.33 -14.84
C LEU A 21 -9.34 27.41 -15.88
N GLU A 22 -9.00 27.95 -17.05
CA GLU A 22 -8.24 27.25 -18.08
C GLU A 22 -6.78 27.01 -17.65
N GLU A 23 -6.16 27.97 -16.97
CA GLU A 23 -4.88 27.80 -16.29
C GLU A 23 -4.94 26.74 -15.16
N THR A 24 -6.12 26.57 -14.55
CA THR A 24 -6.32 25.56 -13.50
C THR A 24 -6.44 24.16 -14.07
N LEU A 25 -7.28 23.99 -15.11
CA LEU A 25 -7.68 22.67 -15.61
C LEU A 25 -6.93 22.19 -16.85
N CYS A 26 -6.32 23.11 -17.61
CA CYS A 26 -5.73 22.84 -18.91
C CYS A 26 -4.28 23.33 -19.05
N SER A 27 -3.69 24.01 -18.04
CA SER A 27 -2.28 24.41 -18.09
C SER A 27 -1.36 23.20 -18.29
N GLU A 28 -0.35 23.36 -19.15
CA GLU A 28 0.63 22.33 -19.47
C GLU A 28 2.04 22.82 -19.17
N ASP A 29 2.68 22.24 -18.15
CA ASP A 29 4.14 22.34 -17.99
C ASP A 29 4.80 21.18 -18.73
N THR A 30 5.12 21.42 -20.01
CA THR A 30 5.67 20.39 -20.90
C THR A 30 7.08 19.97 -20.50
N LEU A 31 7.88 20.89 -19.95
CA LEU A 31 9.23 20.62 -19.48
C LEU A 31 9.21 19.71 -18.26
N LEU A 32 8.41 20.05 -17.25
CA LEU A 32 8.28 19.26 -16.04
C LEU A 32 7.67 17.88 -16.33
N PHE A 33 6.62 17.81 -17.16
CA PHE A 33 6.04 16.53 -17.56
C PHE A 33 7.06 15.66 -18.30
N LYS A 34 7.85 16.25 -19.21
CA LYS A 34 8.90 15.53 -19.92
C LYS A 34 10.00 15.05 -18.97
N ALA A 35 10.36 15.83 -17.95
CA ALA A 35 11.35 15.45 -16.96
C ALA A 35 10.91 14.18 -16.19
N TYR A 36 9.70 14.17 -15.61
CA TYR A 36 9.15 12.98 -14.95
C TYR A 36 9.07 11.76 -15.90
N ARG A 37 8.62 11.97 -17.14
CA ARG A 37 8.50 10.88 -18.12
C ARG A 37 9.84 10.28 -18.52
N THR A 38 10.88 11.11 -18.68
CA THR A 38 12.20 10.64 -19.12
C THR A 38 12.88 9.77 -18.07
N THR A 39 12.72 10.09 -16.78
CA THR A 39 13.34 9.31 -15.70
C THR A 39 12.51 8.10 -15.29
N ALA A 40 11.19 8.15 -15.47
CA ALA A 40 10.21 7.13 -15.10
C ALA A 40 10.17 6.74 -13.61
N LEU A 41 11.01 7.36 -12.77
CA LEU A 41 11.01 7.24 -11.31
C LEU A 41 9.68 7.72 -10.70
N GLN A 42 9.04 8.70 -11.34
CA GLN A 42 7.76 9.23 -10.93
C GLN A 42 6.80 9.36 -12.11
N SER A 43 5.51 9.18 -11.84
CA SER A 43 4.45 9.26 -12.81
C SER A 43 4.11 10.73 -13.09
N PRO A 44 4.32 11.21 -14.32
CA PRO A 44 3.91 12.58 -14.68
C PRO A 44 2.39 12.79 -14.55
N LEU A 45 1.62 11.71 -14.72
CA LEU A 45 0.16 11.74 -14.60
C LEU A 45 -0.27 11.88 -13.13
N ALA A 46 0.41 11.20 -12.20
CA ALA A 46 0.15 11.36 -10.77
C ALA A 46 0.47 12.79 -10.30
N ALA A 47 1.59 13.36 -10.76
CA ALA A 47 1.95 14.75 -10.48
C ALA A 47 0.89 15.74 -10.97
N LYS A 48 0.41 15.55 -12.20
CA LYS A 48 -0.64 16.41 -12.77
C LYS A 48 -1.99 16.23 -12.08
N ASN A 49 -2.36 15.00 -11.73
CA ASN A 49 -3.58 14.68 -10.97
C ASN A 49 -3.63 15.48 -9.65
N LEU A 50 -2.58 15.39 -8.84
CA LEU A 50 -2.51 16.08 -7.55
C LEU A 50 -2.48 17.61 -7.72
N ASN A 51 -1.69 18.12 -8.66
CA ASN A 51 -1.63 19.56 -8.92
C ASN A 51 -3.00 20.12 -9.35
N THR A 52 -3.69 19.41 -10.26
CA THR A 52 -5.03 19.80 -10.70
C THR A 52 -6.03 19.78 -9.54
N ALA A 53 -5.97 18.76 -8.68
CA ALA A 53 -6.80 18.66 -7.48
C ALA A 53 -6.57 19.82 -6.49
N ARG A 54 -5.32 20.21 -6.26
CA ARG A 54 -4.96 21.36 -5.40
C ARG A 54 -5.50 22.68 -5.97
N LYS A 55 -5.29 22.90 -7.27
CA LYS A 55 -5.73 24.14 -7.94
C LYS A 55 -7.26 24.24 -7.99
N ILE A 56 -7.96 23.16 -8.31
CA ILE A 56 -9.43 23.20 -8.40
C ILE A 56 -10.08 23.33 -7.02
N ALA A 57 -9.52 22.69 -5.98
CA ALA A 57 -9.95 22.89 -4.60
C ALA A 57 -9.79 24.35 -4.16
N ASN A 58 -8.66 24.99 -4.51
CA ASN A 58 -8.46 26.41 -4.24
C ASN A 58 -9.43 27.30 -5.03
N TYR A 59 -9.70 26.96 -6.30
CA TYR A 59 -10.56 27.75 -7.18
C TYR A 59 -11.99 27.86 -6.64
N ILE A 60 -12.60 26.74 -6.25
CA ILE A 60 -14.01 26.67 -5.86
C ILE A 60 -14.29 27.20 -4.44
N LEU A 61 -13.25 27.49 -3.65
CA LEU A 61 -13.42 28.07 -2.32
C LEU A 61 -13.50 29.61 -2.43
N ALA A 62 -14.42 30.20 -1.68
CA ALA A 62 -14.49 31.63 -1.44
C ALA A 62 -13.48 32.05 -0.35
N GLU A 63 -13.28 33.37 -0.18
CA GLU A 63 -12.37 33.90 0.86
C GLU A 63 -12.81 33.55 2.29
N ASN A 64 -14.09 33.29 2.51
CA ASN A 64 -14.62 32.80 3.79
C ASN A 64 -14.44 31.27 3.98
N GLY A 65 -13.85 30.58 3.00
CA GLY A 65 -13.63 29.14 2.98
C GLY A 65 -14.89 28.32 2.70
N GLU A 66 -16.01 28.92 2.32
CA GLU A 66 -17.19 28.18 1.85
C GLU A 66 -17.06 27.86 0.35
N ILE A 67 -17.83 26.89 -0.13
CA ILE A 67 -17.86 26.54 -1.55
C ILE A 67 -18.63 27.63 -2.31
N ASP A 68 -17.94 28.31 -3.22
CA ASP A 68 -18.53 29.26 -4.15
C ASP A 68 -19.32 28.49 -5.22
N THR A 69 -20.65 28.58 -5.14
CA THR A 69 -21.55 27.84 -6.03
C THR A 69 -21.44 28.34 -7.48
N VAL A 70 -21.11 29.61 -7.71
CA VAL A 70 -20.92 30.14 -9.08
C VAL A 70 -19.68 29.54 -9.69
N LYS A 71 -18.55 29.58 -8.98
CA LYS A 71 -17.30 28.95 -9.44
C LYS A 71 -17.40 27.44 -9.59
N LEU A 72 -18.17 26.77 -8.72
CA LEU A 72 -18.44 25.33 -8.84
C LEU A 72 -19.17 25.01 -10.15
N VAL A 73 -20.22 25.76 -10.49
CA VAL A 73 -20.97 25.57 -11.75
C VAL A 73 -20.10 25.88 -12.96
N GLU A 74 -19.28 26.92 -12.88
CA GLU A 74 -18.31 27.27 -13.93
C GLU A 74 -17.26 26.17 -14.14
N ALA A 75 -16.69 25.64 -13.05
CA ALA A 75 -15.75 24.53 -13.06
C ALA A 75 -16.35 23.28 -13.70
N ILE A 76 -17.58 22.91 -13.33
CA ILE A 76 -18.30 21.77 -13.94
C ILE A 76 -18.50 22.01 -15.45
N HIS A 77 -18.98 23.19 -15.83
CA HIS A 77 -19.23 23.53 -17.23
C HIS A 77 -17.95 23.47 -18.06
N HIS A 78 -16.86 24.07 -17.57
CA HIS A 78 -15.59 24.09 -18.27
C HIS A 78 -14.97 22.69 -18.34
N LEU A 79 -14.90 21.96 -17.22
CA LEU A 79 -14.34 20.61 -17.19
C LEU A 79 -15.13 19.64 -18.08
N SER A 80 -16.46 19.74 -18.15
CA SER A 80 -17.28 18.94 -19.08
C SER A 80 -16.86 19.17 -20.54
N LYS A 81 -16.45 20.38 -20.90
CA LYS A 81 -15.99 20.72 -22.25
C LYS A 81 -14.54 20.35 -22.53
N CYS A 82 -13.74 20.09 -21.50
CA CYS A 82 -12.33 19.76 -21.62
C CYS A 82 -11.97 18.47 -20.87
N THR A 83 -12.91 17.52 -20.74
CA THR A 83 -12.71 16.30 -19.95
C THR A 83 -11.61 15.42 -20.55
N TYR A 84 -11.58 15.27 -21.87
CA TYR A 84 -10.75 14.27 -22.54
C TYR A 84 -9.54 14.90 -23.25
N PRO A 85 -8.30 14.56 -22.87
CA PRO A 85 -7.10 15.11 -23.50
C PRO A 85 -6.63 14.31 -24.71
N LEU A 86 -6.31 15.02 -25.79
CA LEU A 86 -5.68 14.49 -27.00
C LEU A 86 -4.16 14.64 -27.02
N GLY A 87 -3.57 15.35 -26.07
CA GLY A 87 -2.14 15.61 -26.03
C GLY A 87 -1.27 14.34 -26.04
N PRO A 88 0.00 14.44 -26.47
CA PRO A 88 0.95 13.34 -26.42
C PRO A 88 1.09 12.80 -24.99
N HIS A 89 0.86 11.51 -24.78
CA HIS A 89 0.93 10.86 -23.46
C HIS A 89 -0.06 11.39 -22.39
N ARG A 90 -1.04 12.23 -22.77
CA ARG A 90 -2.06 12.79 -21.86
C ARG A 90 -3.34 11.96 -21.77
N HIS A 91 -3.63 11.16 -22.79
CA HIS A 91 -4.87 10.37 -22.88
C HIS A 91 -5.20 9.52 -21.65
N ASN A 92 -4.21 9.06 -20.88
CA ASN A 92 -4.44 8.29 -19.65
C ASN A 92 -4.95 9.15 -18.47
N GLU A 93 -4.95 10.48 -18.58
CA GLU A 93 -5.56 11.39 -17.59
C GLU A 93 -7.08 11.38 -17.65
N THR A 94 -7.69 10.78 -18.68
CA THR A 94 -9.15 10.70 -18.84
C THR A 94 -9.83 10.30 -17.53
N LYS A 95 -9.36 9.23 -16.88
CA LYS A 95 -10.02 8.66 -15.70
C LYS A 95 -9.92 9.55 -14.46
N SER A 96 -8.78 10.24 -14.27
CA SER A 96 -8.66 11.20 -13.16
C SER A 96 -9.50 12.46 -13.40
N ARG A 97 -9.65 12.91 -14.65
CA ARG A 97 -10.51 14.05 -15.00
C ARG A 97 -12.00 13.71 -14.86
N GLU A 98 -12.40 12.50 -15.27
CA GLU A 98 -13.74 11.96 -15.04
C GLU A 98 -14.06 11.91 -13.55
N HIS A 99 -13.11 11.47 -12.70
CA HIS A 99 -13.26 11.50 -11.25
C HIS A 99 -13.50 12.91 -10.70
N ILE A 100 -12.66 13.89 -11.08
CA ILE A 100 -12.84 15.29 -10.66
C ILE A 100 -14.22 15.80 -11.08
N LEU A 101 -14.63 15.54 -12.32
CA LEU A 101 -15.94 15.97 -12.82
C LEU A 101 -17.09 15.31 -12.05
N LYS A 102 -16.99 14.02 -11.74
CA LYS A 102 -17.95 13.28 -10.91
C LYS A 102 -18.07 13.94 -9.54
N MET A 103 -16.95 14.17 -8.85
CA MET A 103 -16.96 14.76 -7.51
C MET A 103 -17.49 16.20 -7.50
N LEU A 104 -17.16 17.02 -8.51
CA LEU A 104 -17.73 18.37 -8.64
C LEU A 104 -19.24 18.35 -8.85
N LYS A 105 -19.75 17.44 -9.69
CA LYS A 105 -21.20 17.25 -9.89
C LYS A 105 -21.90 16.81 -8.60
N LEU A 106 -21.33 15.84 -7.88
CA LEU A 106 -21.86 15.40 -6.58
C LEU A 106 -21.87 16.55 -5.56
N LEU A 107 -20.81 17.35 -5.47
CA LEU A 107 -20.79 18.55 -4.63
C LEU A 107 -21.87 19.54 -5.00
N LYS A 108 -22.29 19.63 -6.27
CA LYS A 108 -23.37 20.53 -6.70
C LYS A 108 -24.74 19.97 -6.32
N GLU A 109 -24.92 18.67 -6.48
CA GLU A 109 -26.21 17.97 -6.40
C GLU A 109 -26.58 17.58 -4.96
N ASP A 110 -25.62 17.19 -4.13
CA ASP A 110 -25.85 16.80 -2.74
C ASP A 110 -25.45 17.91 -1.75
N PRO A 111 -26.42 18.50 -1.01
CA PRO A 111 -26.16 19.44 0.05
C PRO A 111 -25.36 18.86 1.23
N GLN A 112 -25.49 17.56 1.54
CA GLN A 112 -24.84 16.96 2.71
C GLN A 112 -23.32 16.95 2.57
N LEU A 113 -22.80 16.69 1.38
CA LEU A 113 -21.37 16.83 1.07
C LEU A 113 -20.86 18.26 1.33
N LYS A 114 -21.61 19.30 0.92
CA LYS A 114 -21.22 20.69 1.16
C LYS A 114 -21.17 21.02 2.65
N ASP A 115 -22.20 20.59 3.39
CA ASP A 115 -22.29 20.81 4.82
C ASP A 115 -21.15 20.10 5.57
N SER A 116 -20.81 18.88 5.17
CA SER A 116 -19.70 18.11 5.73
C SER A 116 -18.35 18.82 5.59
N ILE A 117 -18.11 19.49 4.46
CA ILE A 117 -16.90 20.29 4.26
C ILE A 117 -16.93 21.55 5.13
N LYS A 118 -18.09 22.19 5.25
CA LYS A 118 -18.26 23.41 6.05
C LYS A 118 -17.98 23.17 7.54
N THR A 119 -18.28 21.98 8.07
CA THR A 119 -18.04 21.62 9.48
C THR A 119 -16.58 21.37 9.83
N LEU A 120 -15.68 21.23 8.85
CA LEU A 120 -14.26 21.02 9.09
C LEU A 120 -13.62 22.24 9.78
N PHE A 121 -12.86 21.98 10.85
CA PHE A 121 -12.15 22.98 11.63
C PHE A 121 -10.67 22.63 11.80
N ILE A 122 -9.88 23.59 12.30
CA ILE A 122 -8.42 23.43 12.46
C ILE A 122 -8.15 22.33 13.50
N PRO A 123 -7.44 21.24 13.13
CA PRO A 123 -7.09 20.19 14.07
C PRO A 123 -6.30 20.72 15.27
N SER A 124 -6.59 20.19 16.45
CA SER A 124 -5.88 20.57 17.68
C SER A 124 -4.42 20.08 17.69
N TYR A 125 -4.13 19.00 16.95
CA TYR A 125 -2.84 18.31 17.00
C TYR A 125 -1.87 18.79 15.92
N THR A 126 -0.63 19.12 16.32
CA THR A 126 0.42 19.67 15.44
C THR A 126 0.83 18.71 14.32
N THR A 127 0.85 17.40 14.57
CA THR A 127 1.21 16.40 13.54
C THR A 127 0.14 16.32 12.44
N ILE A 128 -1.15 16.42 12.79
CA ILE A 128 -2.26 16.47 11.82
C ILE A 128 -2.23 17.81 11.06
N GLN A 129 -1.89 18.90 11.72
CA GLN A 129 -1.64 20.18 11.03
C GLN A 129 -0.47 20.06 10.03
N SER A 130 0.59 19.32 10.37
CA SER A 130 1.69 19.04 9.45
C SER A 130 1.22 18.25 8.22
N LEU A 131 0.35 17.25 8.43
CA LEU A 131 -0.28 16.49 7.34
C LEU A 131 -1.06 17.40 6.37
N ILE A 132 -1.79 18.39 6.89
CA ILE A 132 -2.49 19.39 6.06
C ILE A 132 -1.50 20.24 5.26
N ARG A 133 -0.41 20.73 5.88
CA ARG A 133 0.63 21.50 5.19
C ARG A 133 1.25 20.70 4.05
N HIS A 134 1.62 19.43 4.30
CA HIS A 134 2.15 18.55 3.27
C HIS A 134 1.15 18.29 2.15
N THR A 135 -0.13 18.13 2.49
CA THR A 135 -1.20 17.93 1.48
C THR A 135 -1.33 19.10 0.53
N LEU A 136 -1.19 20.31 1.04
CA LEU A 136 -1.35 21.55 0.28
C LEU A 136 -0.03 22.13 -0.26
N ALA A 137 1.11 21.47 -0.04
CA ALA A 137 2.42 22.01 -0.40
C ALA A 137 2.74 23.37 0.26
N LEU A 138 2.34 23.53 1.53
CA LEU A 138 2.60 24.75 2.29
C LEU A 138 3.94 24.67 3.03
N GLU A 139 4.57 25.82 3.21
CA GLU A 139 5.78 25.96 4.02
C GLU A 139 5.53 25.47 5.47
N PRO A 140 6.50 24.79 6.13
CA PRO A 140 6.31 24.21 7.46
C PRO A 140 5.84 25.20 8.53
N LYS A 141 6.23 26.47 8.39
CA LYS A 141 5.90 27.55 9.34
C LYS A 141 4.56 28.25 9.04
N THR A 142 3.84 27.84 7.99
CA THR A 142 2.56 28.44 7.62
C THR A 142 1.52 28.25 8.74
N VAL A 143 0.89 29.35 9.16
CA VAL A 143 -0.23 29.31 10.11
C VAL A 143 -1.48 28.81 9.39
N LEU A 144 -2.07 27.73 9.90
CA LEU A 144 -3.26 27.15 9.29
C LEU A 144 -4.52 27.96 9.63
N SER A 145 -5.48 27.91 8.70
CA SER A 145 -6.80 28.50 8.82
C SER A 145 -7.82 27.42 8.43
N THR A 146 -9.11 27.65 8.70
CA THR A 146 -10.18 26.72 8.28
C THR A 146 -10.22 26.53 6.76
N ILE A 147 -9.85 27.56 5.98
CA ILE A 147 -9.74 27.49 4.52
C ILE A 147 -8.75 26.39 4.12
N HIS A 148 -7.57 26.35 4.76
CA HIS A 148 -6.56 25.32 4.48
C HIS A 148 -7.08 23.90 4.81
N VAL A 149 -7.83 23.73 5.89
CA VAL A 149 -8.40 22.40 6.24
C VAL A 149 -9.39 21.94 5.17
N ARG A 150 -10.31 22.83 4.77
CA ARG A 150 -11.33 22.55 3.74
C ARG A 150 -10.69 22.31 2.38
N GLN A 151 -9.67 23.08 2.02
CA GLN A 151 -8.90 22.89 0.80
C GLN A 151 -8.18 21.54 0.80
N ALA A 152 -7.60 21.11 1.93
CA ALA A 152 -6.95 19.81 2.03
C ALA A 152 -7.94 18.65 1.86
N ALA A 153 -9.12 18.73 2.50
CA ALA A 153 -10.18 17.73 2.33
C ALA A 153 -10.70 17.67 0.89
N LEU A 154 -10.95 18.83 0.26
CA LEU A 154 -11.33 18.91 -1.16
C LEU A 154 -10.23 18.38 -2.09
N THR A 155 -8.96 18.68 -1.80
CA THR A 155 -7.82 18.15 -2.56
C THR A 155 -7.79 16.63 -2.45
N ALA A 156 -8.02 16.06 -1.27
CA ALA A 156 -8.12 14.61 -1.07
C ALA A 156 -9.29 14.03 -1.89
N LEU A 157 -10.49 14.62 -1.81
CA LEU A 157 -11.67 14.21 -2.57
C LEU A 157 -11.45 14.24 -4.09
N PHE A 158 -10.76 15.25 -4.61
CA PHE A 158 -10.51 15.40 -6.04
C PHE A 158 -9.32 14.58 -6.55
N THR A 159 -8.42 14.14 -5.68
CA THR A 159 -7.25 13.36 -6.11
C THR A 159 -7.70 11.94 -6.48
N TYR A 160 -7.47 11.53 -7.72
CA TYR A 160 -7.77 10.16 -8.13
C TYR A 160 -6.88 9.13 -7.40
N LEU A 161 -7.46 8.36 -6.48
CA LEU A 161 -6.77 7.36 -5.65
C LEU A 161 -6.30 6.17 -6.49
N ARG A 162 -5.02 5.81 -6.36
CA ARG A 162 -4.37 4.63 -6.95
C ARG A 162 -3.42 3.99 -5.94
N GLN A 163 -3.17 2.70 -6.08
CA GLN A 163 -2.24 1.93 -5.26
C GLN A 163 -0.79 2.33 -5.54
N ASP A 164 0.00 2.46 -4.49
CA ASP A 164 1.44 2.77 -4.52
C ASP A 164 2.30 1.79 -3.70
N VAL A 165 1.69 1.03 -2.78
CA VAL A 165 2.33 0.02 -1.91
C VAL A 165 1.54 -1.29 -1.90
N GLY A 166 2.14 -2.38 -1.43
CA GLY A 166 1.54 -3.72 -1.28
C GLY A 166 0.46 -3.79 -0.18
N SER A 167 -0.62 -3.01 -0.35
CA SER A 167 -1.82 -3.01 0.50
C SER A 167 -3.10 -3.11 -0.33
N CYS A 168 -3.06 -3.83 -1.46
CA CYS A 168 -4.19 -3.98 -2.38
C CYS A 168 -5.50 -4.34 -1.67
N PHE A 169 -5.43 -5.16 -0.61
CA PHE A 169 -6.57 -5.52 0.24
C PHE A 169 -7.31 -4.33 0.86
N ALA A 170 -6.61 -3.23 1.13
CA ALA A 170 -7.17 -1.98 1.63
C ALA A 170 -7.41 -0.98 0.50
N THR A 171 -6.51 -0.92 -0.49
CA THR A 171 -6.61 0.06 -1.58
C THR A 171 -7.84 -0.17 -2.46
N ALA A 172 -8.19 -1.41 -2.81
CA ALA A 172 -9.38 -1.69 -3.62
C ALA A 172 -10.67 -1.20 -2.93
N PRO A 173 -10.95 -1.60 -1.67
CA PRO A 173 -12.08 -1.04 -0.92
C PRO A 173 -12.01 0.49 -0.78
N ALA A 174 -10.82 1.06 -0.52
CA ALA A 174 -10.64 2.50 -0.40
C ALA A 174 -11.02 3.24 -1.71
N ILE A 175 -10.61 2.71 -2.87
CA ILE A 175 -10.98 3.27 -4.18
C ILE A 175 -12.50 3.23 -4.36
N LEU A 176 -13.14 2.10 -4.04
CA LEU A 176 -14.58 1.94 -4.13
C LEU A 176 -15.31 2.96 -3.25
N ILE A 177 -14.94 3.05 -1.97
CA ILE A 177 -15.53 4.02 -1.02
C ILE A 177 -15.32 5.46 -1.50
N HIS A 178 -14.11 5.79 -1.94
CA HIS A 178 -13.77 7.13 -2.38
C HIS A 178 -14.53 7.57 -3.65
N GLN A 179 -14.80 6.64 -4.56
CA GLN A 179 -15.47 6.93 -5.83
C GLN A 179 -17.00 6.81 -5.75
N GLU A 180 -17.52 5.92 -4.92
CA GLU A 180 -18.94 5.56 -4.87
C GLU A 180 -19.66 6.09 -3.60
N TYR A 181 -18.94 6.26 -2.48
CA TYR A 181 -19.50 6.74 -1.20
C TYR A 181 -18.74 7.97 -0.63
N PRO A 182 -18.70 9.10 -1.36
CA PRO A 182 -17.92 10.27 -0.95
C PRO A 182 -18.38 10.89 0.39
N GLU A 183 -19.66 10.73 0.76
CA GLU A 183 -20.16 11.17 2.08
C GLU A 183 -19.48 10.40 3.22
N ARG A 184 -19.36 9.07 3.08
CA ARG A 184 -18.68 8.22 4.05
C ARG A 184 -17.19 8.56 4.11
N PHE A 185 -16.56 8.79 2.96
CA PHE A 185 -15.18 9.26 2.90
C PHE A 185 -14.98 10.60 3.64
N LEU A 186 -15.82 11.62 3.39
CA LEU A 186 -15.70 12.92 4.06
C LEU A 186 -15.97 12.83 5.56
N LYS A 187 -16.90 11.96 5.98
CA LYS A 187 -17.11 11.66 7.40
C LYS A 187 -15.84 11.09 8.04
N ASP A 188 -15.20 10.12 7.40
CA ASP A 188 -13.94 9.56 7.88
C ASP A 188 -12.83 10.62 7.95
N ILE A 189 -12.71 11.48 6.93
CA ILE A 189 -11.75 12.59 6.94
C ILE A 189 -12.02 13.54 8.11
N ASN A 190 -13.29 13.88 8.37
CA ASN A 190 -13.64 14.70 9.51
C ASN A 190 -13.28 14.02 10.84
N ASP A 191 -13.63 12.75 11.02
CA ASP A 191 -13.30 12.00 12.24
C ASP A 191 -11.77 11.94 12.46
N LEU A 192 -11.00 11.69 11.41
CA LEU A 192 -9.54 11.64 11.46
C LEU A 192 -8.91 13.01 11.75
N LEU A 193 -9.38 14.08 11.13
CA LEU A 193 -8.84 15.43 11.35
C LEU A 193 -9.21 15.99 12.72
N THR A 194 -10.41 15.66 13.23
CA THR A 194 -10.92 16.22 14.48
C THR A 194 -10.49 15.41 15.70
N SER A 195 -10.56 14.08 15.62
CA SER A 195 -10.30 13.16 16.74
C SER A 195 -9.01 12.35 16.58
N GLY A 196 -8.33 12.42 15.42
CA GLY A 196 -7.09 11.65 15.19
C GLY A 196 -7.30 10.14 15.15
N LYS A 197 -8.54 9.67 15.00
CA LYS A 197 -8.90 8.25 15.02
C LYS A 197 -10.11 7.95 14.15
N LEU A 198 -10.25 6.68 13.79
CA LEU A 198 -11.44 6.12 13.16
C LEU A 198 -12.04 5.06 14.07
N SER A 199 -13.35 5.13 14.29
CA SER A 199 -14.08 4.17 15.13
C SER A 199 -15.21 3.50 14.34
N ARG A 200 -15.43 2.21 14.62
CA ARG A 200 -16.48 1.36 14.04
C ARG A 200 -17.12 0.51 15.12
N ILE A 201 -18.42 0.25 15.01
CA ILE A 201 -19.15 -0.60 15.96
C ILE A 201 -19.64 -1.85 15.26
N VAL A 202 -18.99 -3.00 15.52
CA VAL A 202 -19.39 -4.30 14.96
C VAL A 202 -20.10 -5.08 16.05
N GLY A 203 -21.43 -5.23 15.93
CA GLY A 203 -22.26 -5.84 16.97
C GLY A 203 -22.16 -5.08 18.29
N THR A 204 -21.50 -5.65 19.30
CA THR A 204 -21.29 -5.02 20.62
C THR A 204 -19.86 -4.50 20.83
N ARG A 205 -18.97 -4.62 19.84
CA ARG A 205 -17.56 -4.26 19.96
C ARG A 205 -17.29 -2.94 19.26
N GLU A 206 -16.70 -1.99 19.98
CA GLU A 206 -16.10 -0.80 19.37
C GLU A 206 -14.66 -1.13 18.95
N ILE A 207 -14.37 -0.91 17.67
CA ILE A 207 -13.05 -0.99 17.07
C ILE A 207 -12.57 0.44 16.84
N THR A 208 -11.36 0.76 17.30
CA THR A 208 -10.78 2.10 17.15
C THR A 208 -9.34 1.98 16.67
N VAL A 209 -9.00 2.74 15.64
CA VAL A 209 -7.65 2.80 15.06
C VAL A 209 -7.17 4.25 14.95
N PRO A 210 -5.87 4.53 15.14
CA PRO A 210 -5.30 5.86 14.97
C PRO A 210 -5.33 6.28 13.50
N ILE A 211 -5.35 7.59 13.26
CA ILE A 211 -4.92 8.13 11.97
C ILE A 211 -3.49 7.65 11.67
N ASN A 212 -3.30 7.10 10.48
CA ASN A 212 -1.98 6.64 10.07
C ASN A 212 -1.10 7.83 9.64
N LEU A 213 -0.02 8.06 10.38
CA LEU A 213 0.94 9.14 10.14
C LEU A 213 2.33 8.63 9.71
N SER A 214 2.45 7.34 9.33
CA SER A 214 3.75 6.74 8.96
C SER A 214 4.39 7.37 7.72
N GLY A 215 3.66 8.22 7.00
CA GLY A 215 4.09 8.81 5.73
C GLY A 215 3.67 7.97 4.53
N CYS A 216 3.66 8.59 3.34
CA CYS A 216 3.33 7.92 2.10
C CYS A 216 4.58 7.31 1.47
N ILE A 217 4.40 6.26 0.66
CA ILE A 217 5.52 5.66 -0.08
C ILE A 217 5.61 6.21 -1.49
N GLY A 218 4.46 6.44 -2.12
CA GLY A 218 4.42 6.84 -3.52
C GLY A 218 5.23 5.90 -4.39
N GLU A 219 6.08 6.47 -5.24
CA GLU A 219 6.87 5.71 -6.20
C GLU A 219 8.31 5.48 -5.72
N LEU A 220 8.62 5.68 -4.43
CA LEU A 220 9.98 5.47 -3.89
C LEU A 220 10.53 4.08 -4.24
N PHE A 221 9.66 3.10 -4.09
CA PHE A 221 9.95 1.68 -4.17
C PHE A 221 9.65 1.12 -5.58
N LYS A 222 9.10 1.93 -6.49
CA LYS A 222 8.79 1.51 -7.87
C LYS A 222 10.06 1.02 -8.60
N PRO A 223 10.09 -0.21 -9.13
CA PRO A 223 11.23 -0.75 -9.84
C PRO A 223 11.34 -0.11 -11.21
N LEU A 224 12.53 0.43 -11.47
CA LEU A 224 12.96 0.93 -12.76
C LEU A 224 13.97 -0.05 -13.35
N ARG A 225 13.71 -0.55 -14.56
CA ARG A 225 14.68 -1.39 -15.28
C ARG A 225 15.84 -0.51 -15.73
N ILE A 226 17.07 -0.91 -15.40
CA ILE A 226 18.26 -0.12 -15.70
C ILE A 226 18.44 0.06 -17.21
N LEU A 227 18.06 -0.93 -18.02
CA LEU A 227 18.00 -0.83 -19.48
C LEU A 227 17.27 0.42 -19.98
N ASP A 228 16.21 0.86 -19.31
CA ASP A 228 15.41 2.02 -19.75
C ASP A 228 16.13 3.37 -19.50
N LEU A 229 17.20 3.35 -18.72
CA LEU A 229 18.05 4.51 -18.44
C LEU A 229 19.15 4.74 -19.49
N TYR A 230 19.49 3.76 -20.33
CA TYR A 230 20.52 3.91 -21.37
C TYR A 230 20.10 4.86 -22.52
N PRO A 231 21.04 5.56 -23.19
CA PRO A 231 22.49 5.35 -23.15
C PRO A 231 23.25 6.06 -22.03
N ASP A 232 22.67 7.07 -21.38
CA ASP A 232 23.31 7.83 -20.29
C ASP A 232 22.43 7.81 -19.02
N PRO A 233 22.59 6.77 -18.17
CA PRO A 233 21.79 6.63 -16.97
C PRO A 233 21.95 7.78 -15.98
N LEU A 234 23.17 8.27 -15.76
CA LEU A 234 23.42 9.34 -14.80
C LEU A 234 22.77 10.65 -15.22
N ALA A 235 22.92 11.05 -16.49
CA ALA A 235 22.31 12.28 -16.98
C ALA A 235 20.77 12.22 -16.96
N LYS A 236 20.19 11.04 -17.22
CA LYS A 236 18.73 10.85 -17.08
C LYS A 236 18.31 10.96 -15.62
N LEU A 237 18.96 10.26 -14.70
CA LEU A 237 18.61 10.27 -13.28
C LEU A 237 18.77 11.68 -12.68
N SER A 238 19.82 12.41 -13.02
CA SER A 238 20.05 13.78 -12.52
C SER A 238 19.00 14.79 -12.98
N GLY A 239 18.31 14.51 -14.10
CA GLY A 239 17.16 15.29 -14.58
C GLY A 239 15.84 15.01 -13.85
N SER A 240 15.83 14.16 -12.81
CA SER A 240 14.62 13.80 -12.06
C SER A 240 14.16 14.93 -11.13
N PRO A 241 12.92 15.47 -11.29
CA PRO A 241 12.41 16.50 -10.40
C PRO A 241 12.29 16.04 -8.94
N GLY A 242 11.88 14.79 -8.70
CA GLY A 242 11.79 14.25 -7.34
C GLY A 242 13.13 14.10 -6.66
N LEU A 243 14.19 13.68 -7.39
CA LEU A 243 15.53 13.60 -6.79
C LEU A 243 16.10 14.99 -6.48
N GLN A 244 15.83 15.97 -7.34
CA GLN A 244 16.17 17.38 -7.07
C GLN A 244 15.51 17.85 -5.76
N LYS A 245 14.20 17.62 -5.59
CA LYS A 245 13.48 17.96 -4.35
C LYS A 245 14.01 17.18 -3.14
N ALA A 246 14.26 15.89 -3.29
CA ALA A 246 14.76 15.02 -2.23
C ALA A 246 16.11 15.52 -1.68
N PHE A 247 17.08 15.76 -2.56
CA PHE A 247 18.41 16.19 -2.14
C PHE A 247 18.47 17.67 -1.74
N THR A 248 17.53 18.51 -2.22
CA THR A 248 17.35 19.87 -1.70
C THR A 248 16.82 19.83 -0.26
N ALA A 249 15.78 19.03 0.01
CA ALA A 249 15.21 18.89 1.34
C ALA A 249 16.22 18.31 2.34
N ALA A 250 17.05 17.35 1.90
CA ALA A 250 18.14 16.81 2.69
C ALA A 250 19.35 17.76 2.87
N ASN A 251 19.31 18.98 2.31
CA ASN A 251 20.36 20.00 2.36
C ASN A 251 21.70 19.58 1.69
N LEU A 252 21.65 18.74 0.66
CA LEU A 252 22.84 18.34 -0.12
C LEU A 252 23.12 19.25 -1.32
N ILE A 253 22.09 19.95 -1.81
CA ILE A 253 22.19 20.81 -3.01
C ILE A 253 22.08 22.28 -2.58
N ASN A 254 22.99 23.10 -3.10
CA ASN A 254 22.90 24.55 -2.97
C ASN A 254 22.14 25.16 -4.16
N THR A 255 21.22 26.08 -3.90
CA THR A 255 20.34 26.72 -4.91
C THR A 255 21.06 27.66 -5.89
N LEU A 256 22.36 27.93 -5.69
CA LEU A 256 23.14 28.91 -6.45
C LEU A 256 23.85 28.37 -7.70
N SER A 257 23.91 27.04 -7.91
CA SER A 257 24.53 26.43 -9.10
C SER A 257 23.61 25.42 -9.77
N ASP A 258 23.92 25.00 -11.00
CA ASP A 258 23.07 24.09 -11.78
C ASP A 258 22.77 22.81 -10.99
N PRO A 259 21.49 22.59 -10.58
CA PRO A 259 21.12 21.44 -9.76
C PRO A 259 21.40 20.12 -10.44
N GLN A 260 21.32 20.04 -11.76
CA GLN A 260 21.52 18.80 -12.49
C GLN A 260 22.98 18.33 -12.42
N ILE A 261 23.93 19.27 -12.52
CA ILE A 261 25.37 18.97 -12.42
C ILE A 261 25.72 18.50 -11.00
N GLN A 262 25.20 19.19 -9.98
CA GLN A 262 25.41 18.80 -8.58
C GLN A 262 24.87 17.38 -8.31
N ILE A 263 23.67 17.07 -8.79
CA ILE A 263 23.10 15.72 -8.62
C ILE A 263 23.91 14.69 -9.38
N GLN A 264 24.33 14.98 -10.60
CA GLN A 264 25.15 14.04 -11.35
C GLN A 264 26.45 13.70 -10.58
N GLN A 265 27.08 14.69 -9.94
CA GLN A 265 28.24 14.47 -9.06
C GLN A 265 27.89 13.62 -7.84
N LEU A 266 26.78 13.90 -7.16
CA LEU A 266 26.30 13.11 -6.01
C LEU A 266 26.04 11.64 -6.39
N LEU A 267 25.44 11.39 -7.56
CA LEU A 267 25.11 10.05 -8.05
C LEU A 267 26.35 9.26 -8.54
N SER A 268 27.49 9.92 -8.75
CA SER A 268 28.70 9.31 -9.34
C SER A 268 29.55 8.53 -8.31
N HIS A 269 28.92 7.83 -7.37
CA HIS A 269 29.60 7.02 -6.37
C HIS A 269 29.70 5.54 -6.79
N GLU A 270 30.69 4.83 -6.25
CA GLU A 270 31.08 3.48 -6.70
C GLU A 270 29.91 2.48 -6.72
N TYR A 271 29.15 2.38 -5.63
CA TYR A 271 28.01 1.46 -5.53
C TYR A 271 26.98 1.64 -6.65
N LEU A 272 26.52 2.87 -6.88
CA LEU A 272 25.49 3.13 -7.89
C LEU A 272 26.06 2.93 -9.29
N MET A 273 27.32 3.30 -9.53
CA MET A 273 27.99 3.07 -10.81
C MET A 273 28.12 1.58 -11.14
N GLN A 274 28.47 0.74 -10.16
CA GLN A 274 28.49 -0.72 -10.34
C GLN A 274 27.10 -1.27 -10.61
N LYS A 275 26.07 -0.84 -9.86
CA LYS A 275 24.68 -1.27 -10.07
C LYS A 275 24.17 -0.89 -11.47
N LEU A 276 24.47 0.33 -11.93
CA LEU A 276 24.08 0.82 -13.26
C LEU A 276 24.75 0.08 -14.42
N GLN A 277 25.89 -0.60 -14.22
CA GLN A 277 26.52 -1.42 -15.26
C GLN A 277 25.76 -2.72 -15.54
N ASN A 278 24.96 -3.21 -14.59
CA ASN A 278 24.15 -4.42 -14.74
C ASN A 278 22.81 -4.10 -15.41
N ILE A 279 22.80 -3.95 -16.74
CA ILE A 279 21.65 -3.44 -17.51
C ILE A 279 20.32 -4.20 -17.33
N HIS A 280 20.37 -5.48 -16.94
CA HIS A 280 19.18 -6.33 -16.77
C HIS A 280 18.59 -6.27 -15.36
N GLU A 281 19.24 -5.58 -14.42
CA GLU A 281 18.74 -5.39 -13.07
C GLU A 281 17.68 -4.28 -12.96
N ILE A 282 17.12 -4.17 -11.76
CA ILE A 282 16.21 -3.11 -11.36
C ILE A 282 16.87 -2.17 -10.35
N LEU A 283 16.40 -0.94 -10.33
CA LEU A 283 16.79 0.11 -9.40
C LEU A 283 15.53 0.83 -8.91
N THR A 284 15.50 1.27 -7.66
CA THR A 284 14.40 2.08 -7.12
C THR A 284 14.87 3.48 -6.75
N ALA A 285 13.96 4.44 -6.61
CA ALA A 285 14.31 5.76 -6.08
C ALA A 285 14.81 5.67 -4.63
N HIS A 286 14.25 4.74 -3.84
CA HIS A 286 14.73 4.37 -2.51
C HIS A 286 16.21 3.97 -2.55
N ASP A 287 16.61 3.05 -3.43
CA ASP A 287 18.00 2.60 -3.56
C ASP A 287 18.93 3.77 -3.87
N ILE A 288 18.51 4.66 -4.78
CA ILE A 288 19.30 5.83 -5.19
C ILE A 288 19.48 6.77 -4.00
N ILE A 289 18.39 7.18 -3.35
CA ILE A 289 18.42 8.12 -2.21
C ILE A 289 19.23 7.53 -1.06
N LYS A 290 18.97 6.27 -0.70
CA LYS A 290 19.65 5.54 0.38
C LYS A 290 21.15 5.46 0.12
N SER A 291 21.57 4.91 -1.02
CA SER A 291 22.98 4.71 -1.33
C SER A 291 23.76 6.02 -1.50
N THR A 292 23.14 7.06 -2.06
CA THR A 292 23.74 8.38 -2.20
C THR A 292 23.97 9.03 -0.82
N LEU A 293 22.98 8.95 0.08
CA LEU A 293 23.11 9.51 1.43
C LEU A 293 24.10 8.72 2.29
N LEU A 294 24.12 7.39 2.21
CA LEU A 294 25.13 6.55 2.87
C LEU A 294 26.55 6.94 2.42
N HIS A 295 26.75 7.13 1.12
CA HIS A 295 28.02 7.61 0.56
C HIS A 295 28.39 9.01 1.09
N TYR A 296 27.45 9.95 1.08
CA TYR A 296 27.67 11.33 1.53
C TYR A 296 28.07 11.43 3.01
N TYR A 297 27.41 10.66 3.88
CA TYR A 297 27.72 10.62 5.31
C TYR A 297 28.87 9.66 5.67
N HIS A 298 29.45 8.95 4.71
CA HIS A 298 30.49 7.95 4.92
C HIS A 298 30.08 6.87 5.93
N LEU A 299 28.91 6.27 5.70
CA LEU A 299 28.31 5.23 6.55
C LEU A 299 28.06 3.95 5.77
N ASP A 300 28.18 2.82 6.47
CA ASP A 300 27.72 1.53 5.98
C ASP A 300 26.27 1.28 6.40
N GLU A 301 25.52 0.57 5.55
CA GLU A 301 24.11 0.26 5.82
C GLU A 301 23.93 -0.56 7.10
N SER A 302 24.82 -1.52 7.36
CA SER A 302 24.79 -2.36 8.56
C SER A 302 24.91 -1.51 9.82
N THR A 303 25.82 -0.53 9.86
CA THR A 303 25.99 0.39 10.98
C THR A 303 24.70 1.16 11.26
N VAL A 304 24.07 1.72 10.23
CA VAL A 304 22.80 2.45 10.38
C VAL A 304 21.71 1.52 10.92
N ARG A 305 21.56 0.31 10.37
CA ARG A 305 20.54 -0.65 10.80
C ARG A 305 20.75 -1.10 12.25
N VAL A 306 21.99 -1.41 12.64
CA VAL A 306 22.31 -1.80 14.03
C VAL A 306 21.97 -0.67 15.00
N THR A 307 22.39 0.56 14.71
CA THR A 307 22.08 1.71 15.57
C THR A 307 20.59 1.96 15.65
N PHE A 308 19.88 1.91 14.52
CA PHE A 308 18.42 2.12 14.48
C PHE A 308 17.65 1.05 15.24
N PHE A 309 17.93 -0.25 15.04
CA PHE A 309 17.26 -1.33 15.78
C PHE A 309 17.65 -1.42 17.25
N LYS A 310 18.79 -0.83 17.63
CA LYS A 310 19.21 -0.72 19.02
C LYS A 310 18.57 0.46 19.73
N GLU A 311 18.70 1.68 19.19
CA GLU A 311 18.34 2.92 19.87
C GLU A 311 16.97 3.48 19.47
N GLY A 312 16.53 3.28 18.23
CA GLY A 312 15.25 3.77 17.73
C GLY A 312 15.27 5.25 17.32
N LEU A 313 14.11 5.91 17.41
CA LEU A 313 13.94 7.32 17.02
C LEU A 313 13.58 8.22 18.22
N TYR A 314 13.27 7.67 19.39
CA TYR A 314 12.91 8.46 20.58
C TYR A 314 14.07 9.31 21.13
N SER A 315 15.32 8.93 20.86
CA SER A 315 16.52 9.69 21.24
C SER A 315 16.76 10.96 20.39
N LYS A 316 15.91 11.23 19.38
CA LYS A 316 16.03 12.41 18.49
C LYS A 316 16.02 13.74 19.22
N GLU A 317 15.37 13.85 20.38
CA GLU A 317 15.14 15.12 21.06
C GLU A 317 16.39 15.73 21.71
N GLN A 318 17.50 14.99 21.83
CA GLN A 318 18.69 15.45 22.56
C GLN A 318 19.90 15.85 21.69
N ILE A 319 19.83 15.68 20.36
CA ILE A 319 20.95 16.04 19.48
C ILE A 319 20.66 17.38 18.82
N LEU A 320 21.31 18.44 19.31
CA LEU A 320 21.42 19.70 18.58
C LEU A 320 22.12 19.41 17.24
N PHE A 321 21.37 19.43 16.14
CA PHE A 321 21.92 19.33 14.80
C PHE A 321 22.83 20.54 14.53
N SER A 322 24.15 20.33 14.57
CA SER A 322 25.11 21.34 14.13
C SER A 322 25.15 21.35 12.59
N THR A 323 25.37 22.52 11.99
CA THR A 323 25.55 22.66 10.52
C THR A 323 26.95 22.26 10.08
N GLN A 324 27.64 21.40 10.82
CA GLN A 324 29.02 21.00 10.55
C GLN A 324 29.08 19.99 9.39
N HIS A 325 30.22 19.96 8.70
CA HIS A 325 30.43 19.01 7.61
C HIS A 325 30.43 17.57 8.17
N PRO A 326 29.84 16.56 7.48
CA PRO A 326 29.76 15.18 7.97
C PRO A 326 31.05 14.55 8.51
N ARG A 327 32.23 15.03 8.08
CA ARG A 327 33.54 14.50 8.50
C ARG A 327 33.97 14.93 9.90
N GLU A 328 33.35 15.98 10.44
CA GLU A 328 33.64 16.51 11.78
C GLU A 328 32.74 15.88 12.87
N LEU A 329 31.73 15.12 12.45
CA LEU A 329 30.74 14.49 13.30
C LEU A 329 31.21 13.11 13.78
N SER A 330 30.79 12.72 14.99
CA SER A 330 30.93 11.34 15.45
C SER A 330 30.11 10.37 14.60
N GLU A 331 30.45 9.08 14.61
CA GLU A 331 29.70 8.08 13.84
C GLU A 331 28.20 8.07 14.18
N MET A 332 27.87 8.11 15.47
CA MET A 332 26.49 8.19 15.94
C MET A 332 25.79 9.47 15.45
N GLN A 333 26.45 10.63 15.50
CA GLN A 333 25.89 11.87 14.95
C GLN A 333 25.63 11.74 13.44
N ARG A 334 26.57 11.16 12.68
CA ARG A 334 26.38 10.92 11.24
C ARG A 334 25.16 10.03 10.98
N VAL A 335 24.95 8.98 11.77
CA VAL A 335 23.76 8.11 11.65
C VAL A 335 22.47 8.91 11.87
N TYR A 336 22.40 9.74 12.91
CA TYR A 336 21.21 10.55 13.17
C TYR A 336 20.95 11.61 12.10
N HIS A 337 22.00 12.28 11.60
CA HIS A 337 21.90 13.21 10.48
C HIS A 337 21.45 12.48 9.20
N TYR A 338 21.99 11.30 8.92
CA TYR A 338 21.55 10.44 7.81
C TYR A 338 20.07 10.10 7.93
N LEU A 339 19.61 9.62 9.09
CA LEU A 339 18.21 9.23 9.31
C LEU A 339 17.27 10.43 9.11
N ASN A 340 17.64 11.62 9.58
CA ASN A 340 16.83 12.83 9.37
C ASN A 340 16.79 13.23 7.89
N ALA A 341 17.95 13.35 7.26
CA ALA A 341 18.07 13.69 5.84
C ALA A 341 17.33 12.68 4.95
N TYR A 342 17.36 11.41 5.32
CA TYR A 342 16.66 10.33 4.63
C TYR A 342 15.14 10.47 4.72
N GLU A 343 14.58 10.77 5.90
CA GLU A 343 13.14 11.04 6.04
C GLU A 343 12.69 12.29 5.27
N GLU A 344 13.47 13.37 5.34
CA GLU A 344 13.20 14.60 4.58
C GLU A 344 13.24 14.36 3.07
N ALA A 345 14.26 13.64 2.59
CA ALA A 345 14.40 13.27 1.18
C ALA A 345 13.23 12.42 0.68
N LYS A 346 12.81 11.41 1.44
CA LYS A 346 11.66 10.55 1.09
C LYS A 346 10.37 11.36 0.98
N SER A 347 10.08 12.20 1.98
CA SER A 347 8.88 13.04 2.00
C SER A 347 8.86 14.06 0.84
N ALA A 348 10.02 14.66 0.52
CA ALA A 348 10.13 15.61 -0.58
C ALA A 348 10.04 14.94 -1.96
N PHE A 349 10.55 13.72 -2.12
CA PHE A 349 10.45 12.97 -3.37
C PHE A 349 8.99 12.75 -3.78
N ILE A 350 8.15 12.27 -2.87
CA ILE A 350 6.76 11.89 -3.15
C ILE A 350 5.78 13.07 -3.18
N HIS A 351 6.24 14.26 -2.79
CA HIS A 351 5.44 15.44 -2.51
C HIS A 351 4.49 15.87 -3.63
N ASP A 352 4.90 15.65 -4.88
CA ASP A 352 4.14 16.04 -6.06
C ASP A 352 3.20 14.96 -6.55
N THR A 353 3.47 13.68 -6.24
CA THR A 353 2.76 12.55 -6.85
C THR A 353 1.75 11.88 -5.93
N GLN A 354 1.79 12.15 -4.63
CA GLN A 354 0.88 11.54 -3.65
C GLN A 354 0.19 12.58 -2.78
N ASN A 355 -1.09 12.32 -2.48
CA ASN A 355 -1.87 13.12 -1.53
C ASN A 355 -1.71 12.53 -0.11
N PRO A 356 -0.99 13.20 0.80
CA PRO A 356 -0.72 12.69 2.14
C PRO A 356 -1.96 12.43 2.97
N LEU A 357 -2.95 13.33 2.96
CA LEU A 357 -4.19 13.13 3.71
C LEU A 357 -5.00 11.95 3.19
N LEU A 358 -5.12 11.81 1.87
CA LEU A 358 -5.82 10.69 1.25
C LEU A 358 -5.15 9.34 1.56
N LYS A 359 -3.82 9.30 1.52
CA LYS A 359 -3.02 8.12 1.87
C LYS A 359 -3.05 7.80 3.36
N ALA A 360 -3.06 8.81 4.22
CA ALA A 360 -3.26 8.61 5.66
C ALA A 360 -4.62 7.95 5.95
N TRP A 361 -5.68 8.36 5.23
CA TRP A 361 -6.99 7.70 5.31
C TRP A 361 -6.91 6.25 4.81
N GLU A 362 -6.38 5.99 3.61
CA GLU A 362 -6.21 4.65 3.05
C GLU A 362 -5.46 3.70 4.01
N TYR A 363 -4.34 4.14 4.57
CA TYR A 363 -3.53 3.34 5.50
C TYR A 363 -4.18 3.18 6.88
N THR A 364 -5.08 4.09 7.25
CA THR A 364 -5.94 3.90 8.42
C THR A 364 -6.96 2.79 8.15
N LEU A 365 -7.51 2.70 6.94
CA LEU A 365 -8.35 1.56 6.55
C LEU A 365 -7.56 0.26 6.58
N ALA A 366 -6.33 0.24 6.06
CA ALA A 366 -5.46 -0.94 6.14
C ALA A 366 -5.25 -1.41 7.59
N THR A 367 -5.22 -0.49 8.54
CA THR A 367 -5.08 -0.81 9.98
C THR A 367 -6.32 -1.52 10.53
N LEU A 368 -7.52 -1.22 10.03
CA LEU A 368 -8.75 -1.88 10.48
C LEU A 368 -8.75 -3.38 10.20
N ALA A 369 -8.08 -3.84 9.13
CA ALA A 369 -8.06 -5.25 8.76
C ALA A 369 -7.51 -6.19 9.85
N ASP A 370 -6.65 -5.67 10.75
CA ASP A 370 -6.09 -6.42 11.88
C ASP A 370 -6.65 -5.98 13.24
N ALA A 371 -7.42 -4.89 13.31
CA ALA A 371 -7.84 -4.28 14.57
C ALA A 371 -8.77 -5.18 15.41
N SER A 372 -9.52 -6.06 14.74
CA SER A 372 -10.36 -7.06 15.41
C SER A 372 -9.60 -8.31 15.87
N LYS A 373 -8.38 -8.56 15.37
CA LYS A 373 -7.60 -9.78 15.62
C LYS A 373 -6.80 -9.71 16.92
N SER A 374 -6.34 -10.87 17.39
CA SER A 374 -5.43 -11.00 18.55
C SER A 374 -3.96 -10.91 18.17
N THR A 375 -3.63 -10.69 16.89
CA THR A 375 -2.28 -10.82 16.33
C THR A 375 -1.22 -10.04 17.11
N THR A 376 -1.47 -8.77 17.44
CA THR A 376 -0.55 -7.95 18.25
C THR A 376 -0.30 -8.58 19.63
N SER A 377 -1.36 -9.06 20.28
CA SER A 377 -1.25 -9.67 21.61
C SER A 377 -0.54 -11.01 21.57
N ASP A 378 -0.77 -11.80 20.52
CA ASP A 378 -0.09 -13.08 20.27
C ASP A 378 1.42 -12.84 20.08
N HIS A 379 1.79 -11.86 19.26
CA HIS A 379 3.19 -11.51 19.00
C HIS A 379 3.93 -11.05 20.26
N ILE A 380 3.31 -10.20 21.08
CA ILE A 380 3.89 -9.76 22.37
C ILE A 380 4.04 -10.95 23.34
N ARG A 381 3.06 -11.86 23.39
CA ARG A 381 3.14 -13.05 24.25
C ARG A 381 4.27 -13.99 23.82
N ILE A 382 4.50 -14.15 22.52
CA ILE A 382 5.65 -14.89 22.00
C ILE A 382 6.95 -14.23 22.45
N ALA A 383 7.08 -12.91 22.26
CA ALA A 383 8.26 -12.15 22.68
C ALA A 383 8.55 -12.33 24.18
N LEU A 384 7.53 -12.23 25.05
CA LEU A 384 7.66 -12.39 26.50
C LEU A 384 7.90 -13.84 26.96
N GLY A 385 7.72 -14.83 26.08
CA GLY A 385 7.89 -16.24 26.42
C GLY A 385 6.74 -16.82 27.26
N TRP A 386 5.49 -16.50 26.90
CA TRP A 386 4.29 -16.96 27.62
C TRP A 386 4.11 -18.47 27.70
N GLN A 387 4.67 -19.20 26.74
CA GLN A 387 4.57 -20.67 26.61
C GLN A 387 5.94 -21.35 26.49
N ASN A 388 7.04 -20.59 26.56
CA ASN A 388 8.39 -21.12 26.38
C ASN A 388 9.02 -21.42 27.75
N THR A 389 9.68 -22.57 27.86
CA THR A 389 10.38 -23.02 29.07
C THR A 389 11.84 -22.56 29.11
N ASP A 390 12.26 -21.65 28.22
CA ASP A 390 13.61 -21.12 28.27
C ASP A 390 13.85 -20.34 29.58
N PRO A 391 15.08 -20.35 30.13
CA PRO A 391 15.37 -19.77 31.45
C PRO A 391 15.12 -18.26 31.57
N HIS A 392 15.02 -17.57 30.43
CA HIS A 392 14.83 -16.12 30.35
C HIS A 392 13.39 -15.75 29.97
N SER A 393 12.44 -16.69 30.08
CA SER A 393 11.03 -16.42 29.79
C SER A 393 10.32 -15.79 30.99
N LEU A 394 9.27 -15.00 30.72
CA LEU A 394 8.45 -14.46 31.80
C LEU A 394 7.81 -15.57 32.63
N LEU A 395 7.39 -16.66 31.97
CA LEU A 395 6.82 -17.83 32.64
C LEU A 395 7.82 -18.47 33.60
N ALA A 396 9.06 -18.70 33.14
CA ALA A 396 10.12 -19.30 33.96
C ALA A 396 10.48 -18.40 35.16
N LEU A 397 10.55 -17.08 34.96
CA LEU A 397 10.79 -16.13 36.05
C LEU A 397 9.68 -16.21 37.12
N ILE A 398 8.42 -16.21 36.70
CA ILE A 398 7.27 -16.28 37.62
C ILE A 398 7.30 -17.62 38.37
N GLN A 399 7.52 -18.74 37.67
CA GLN A 399 7.57 -20.07 38.28
C GLN A 399 8.71 -20.18 39.30
N ASN A 400 9.93 -19.77 38.94
CA ASN A 400 11.08 -19.81 39.84
C ASN A 400 10.85 -18.95 41.10
N PHE A 401 10.28 -17.75 40.93
CA PHE A 401 9.95 -16.88 42.06
C PHE A 401 8.91 -17.51 43.00
N VAL A 402 7.86 -18.12 42.43
CA VAL A 402 6.82 -18.81 43.21
C VAL A 402 7.40 -20.02 43.94
N GLU A 403 8.26 -20.81 43.30
CA GLU A 403 8.94 -21.94 43.94
C GLU A 403 9.84 -21.52 45.10
N GLU A 404 10.59 -20.42 44.97
CA GLU A 404 11.41 -19.86 46.05
C GLU A 404 10.56 -19.39 47.24
N GLU A 405 9.48 -18.66 46.97
CA GLU A 405 8.58 -18.20 48.04
C GLU A 405 7.82 -19.33 48.73
N ILE A 406 7.38 -20.34 47.98
CA ILE A 406 6.76 -21.53 48.56
C ILE A 406 7.76 -22.25 49.48
N LYS A 407 9.03 -22.40 49.07
CA LYS A 407 10.08 -22.98 49.94
C LYS A 407 10.27 -22.18 51.23
N HIS A 408 10.29 -20.85 51.14
CA HIS A 408 10.37 -19.98 52.33
C HIS A 408 9.16 -20.12 53.26
N ILE A 409 7.95 -20.21 52.70
CA ILE A 409 6.72 -20.37 53.50
C ILE A 409 6.63 -21.77 54.09
N GLN A 410 7.08 -22.81 53.39
CA GLN A 410 7.13 -24.18 53.91
C GLN A 410 8.02 -24.29 55.16
N LEU A 411 9.15 -23.57 55.20
CA LEU A 411 9.98 -23.47 56.40
C LEU A 411 9.24 -22.80 57.56
N LEU A 412 8.47 -21.73 57.29
CA LEU A 412 7.62 -21.07 58.28
C LEU A 412 6.47 -21.97 58.78
N VAL A 413 5.86 -22.76 57.89
CA VAL A 413 4.83 -23.75 58.23
C VAL A 413 5.41 -24.80 59.18
N GLN A 414 6.61 -25.33 58.88
CA GLN A 414 7.29 -26.30 59.75
C GLN A 414 7.63 -25.71 61.12
N GLN A 415 8.10 -24.46 61.18
CA GLN A 415 8.37 -23.76 62.44
C GLN A 415 7.09 -23.52 63.27
N SER A 416 5.99 -23.15 62.60
CA SER A 416 4.69 -22.90 63.24
C SER A 416 4.07 -24.20 63.75
N GLU A 417 4.21 -25.29 62.99
CA GLU A 417 3.78 -26.65 63.38
C GLU A 417 4.58 -27.15 64.60
N GLN A 418 5.89 -26.94 64.62
CA GLN A 418 6.73 -27.25 65.78
C GLN A 418 6.30 -26.43 67.01
N THR A 419 6.12 -25.12 66.86
CA THR A 419 5.66 -24.22 67.94
C THR A 419 4.27 -24.61 68.45
N TYR A 420 3.37 -25.03 67.55
CA TYR A 420 2.04 -25.53 67.90
C TYR A 420 2.12 -26.82 68.73
N HIS A 421 2.96 -27.78 68.33
CA HIS A 421 3.16 -29.03 69.08
C HIS A 421 3.80 -28.79 70.46
N GLU A 422 4.77 -27.89 70.55
CA GLU A 422 5.42 -27.51 71.81
C GLU A 422 4.44 -26.81 72.76
N ALA A 423 3.70 -25.81 72.27
CA ALA A 423 2.67 -25.11 73.04
C ALA A 423 1.56 -26.07 73.49
N ARG A 424 1.15 -27.03 72.63
CA ARG A 424 0.14 -28.04 72.97
C ARG A 424 0.62 -28.96 74.09
N ALA A 425 1.84 -29.47 74.00
CA ALA A 425 2.42 -30.35 75.01
C ALA A 425 2.57 -29.64 76.37
N GLN A 426 2.95 -28.36 76.38
CA GLN A 426 3.03 -27.53 77.58
C GLN A 426 1.65 -27.24 78.20
N LEU A 427 0.64 -27.02 77.35
CA LEU A 427 -0.75 -26.79 77.78
C LEU A 427 -1.36 -28.07 78.40
N ASP A 428 -1.14 -29.24 77.78
CA ASP A 428 -1.57 -30.53 78.33
C ASP A 428 -0.87 -30.85 79.68
N TYR A 429 0.40 -30.45 79.84
CA TYR A 429 1.14 -30.55 81.12
C TYR A 429 0.54 -29.64 82.21
N ILE A 430 0.22 -28.38 81.87
CA ILE A 430 -0.39 -27.43 82.80
C ILE A 430 -1.80 -27.86 83.19
N GLU A 431 -2.61 -28.35 82.24
CA GLU A 431 -3.96 -28.87 82.52
C GLU A 431 -3.92 -30.08 83.45
N SER A 432 -2.90 -30.94 83.32
CA SER A 432 -2.64 -32.04 84.26
C SER A 432 -2.27 -31.54 85.66
N ARG A 433 -1.39 -30.52 85.75
CA ARG A 433 -1.00 -29.89 87.02
C ARG A 433 -2.13 -29.12 87.72
N MET A 434 -3.02 -28.48 86.95
CA MET A 434 -4.20 -27.79 87.48
C MET A 434 -5.18 -28.74 88.18
N ARG A 435 -5.16 -30.05 87.88
CA ARG A 435 -5.96 -31.06 88.60
C ARG A 435 -5.48 -31.30 90.04
N ASN A 436 -4.21 -31.01 90.35
CA ASN A 436 -3.58 -31.18 91.66
C ASN A 436 -2.63 -29.99 92.01
N PRO A 437 -3.15 -28.79 92.34
CA PRO A 437 -2.33 -27.62 92.69
C PRO A 437 -1.70 -27.74 94.09
N LEU A 438 -0.47 -27.27 94.26
CA LEU A 438 0.29 -27.41 95.52
C LEU A 438 -0.14 -26.41 96.60
N ASN A 439 -0.62 -25.21 96.21
CA ASN A 439 -1.16 -24.18 97.09
C ASN A 439 -1.98 -23.13 96.29
N ASN A 440 -2.59 -22.16 96.99
CA ASN A 440 -3.43 -21.11 96.36
C ASN A 440 -2.66 -20.16 95.42
N GLN A 441 -1.37 -19.91 95.66
CA GLN A 441 -0.54 -19.08 94.77
C GLN A 441 -0.18 -19.84 93.48
N ASP A 442 0.13 -21.13 93.59
CA ASP A 442 0.43 -22.04 92.48
C ASP A 442 -0.79 -22.21 91.56
N SER A 443 -2.01 -22.23 92.10
CA SER A 443 -3.25 -22.22 91.30
C SER A 443 -3.44 -20.92 90.49
N GLN A 444 -3.02 -19.77 91.00
CA GLN A 444 -3.09 -18.51 90.26
C GLN A 444 -2.05 -18.45 89.13
N ILE A 445 -0.83 -18.93 89.40
CA ILE A 445 0.24 -19.02 88.41
C ILE A 445 -0.16 -19.96 87.26
N LEU A 446 -0.64 -21.17 87.58
CA LEU A 446 -1.10 -22.13 86.59
C LEU A 446 -2.26 -21.60 85.72
N SER A 447 -3.15 -20.79 86.29
CA SER A 447 -4.23 -20.14 85.52
C SER A 447 -3.71 -19.07 84.56
N MET A 448 -2.69 -18.31 84.95
CA MET A 448 -2.04 -17.32 84.08
C MET A 448 -1.25 -17.99 82.96
N ASP A 449 -0.50 -19.04 83.27
CA ASP A 449 0.25 -19.82 82.29
C ASP A 449 -0.69 -20.54 81.31
N HIS A 450 -1.81 -21.11 81.79
CA HIS A 450 -2.84 -21.69 80.92
C HIS A 450 -3.40 -20.69 79.91
N MET A 451 -3.72 -19.46 80.35
CA MET A 451 -4.14 -18.38 79.46
C MET A 451 -3.06 -18.01 78.45
N ARG A 452 -1.81 -17.89 78.90
CA ARG A 452 -0.67 -17.55 78.04
C ARG A 452 -0.42 -18.62 76.96
N PHE A 453 -0.30 -19.89 77.33
CA PHE A 453 -0.05 -20.97 76.37
C PHE A 453 -1.25 -21.19 75.44
N ARG A 454 -2.48 -20.92 75.90
CA ARG A 454 -3.65 -20.92 75.02
C ARG A 454 -3.62 -19.80 74.00
N GLN A 455 -3.15 -18.61 74.38
CA GLN A 455 -2.91 -17.52 73.44
C GLN A 455 -1.78 -17.85 72.46
N GLU A 456 -0.69 -18.44 72.92
CA GLU A 456 0.42 -18.90 72.06
C GLU A 456 -0.04 -19.99 71.08
N LEU A 457 -0.85 -20.96 71.54
CA LEU A 457 -1.42 -22.01 70.68
C LEU A 457 -2.41 -21.46 69.65
N ASN A 458 -3.31 -20.56 70.04
CA ASN A 458 -4.23 -19.89 69.11
C ASN A 458 -3.47 -19.03 68.08
N LYS A 459 -2.39 -18.37 68.51
CA LYS A 459 -1.53 -17.58 67.63
C LYS A 459 -0.79 -18.49 66.64
N ALA A 460 -0.21 -19.59 67.09
CA ALA A 460 0.47 -20.56 66.23
C ALA A 460 -0.49 -21.22 65.22
N LEU A 461 -1.73 -21.53 65.63
CA LEU A 461 -2.78 -22.03 64.75
C LEU A 461 -3.14 -20.99 63.67
N TYR A 462 -3.33 -19.74 64.07
CA TYR A 462 -3.62 -18.64 63.14
C TYR A 462 -2.46 -18.41 62.14
N GLU A 463 -1.22 -18.44 62.62
CA GLU A 463 -0.02 -18.32 61.78
C GLU A 463 0.12 -19.51 60.80
N TRP A 464 -0.21 -20.72 61.24
CA TRP A 464 -0.23 -21.92 60.41
C TRP A 464 -1.32 -21.87 59.33
N ASP A 465 -2.57 -21.55 59.69
CA ASP A 465 -3.69 -21.40 58.75
C ASP A 465 -3.39 -20.29 57.74
N SER A 466 -2.86 -19.14 58.21
CA SER A 466 -2.47 -18.03 57.35
C SER A 466 -1.35 -18.40 56.38
N ALA A 467 -0.36 -19.19 56.82
CA ALA A 467 0.74 -19.65 55.97
C ALA A 467 0.27 -20.65 54.92
N GLN A 468 -0.62 -21.60 55.27
CA GLN A 468 -1.20 -22.54 54.32
C GLN A 468 -2.07 -21.83 53.26
N GLU A 469 -2.90 -20.87 53.65
CA GLU A 469 -3.65 -20.05 52.71
C GLU A 469 -2.73 -19.25 51.78
N LYS A 470 -1.59 -18.74 52.30
CA LYS A 470 -0.58 -18.06 51.50
C LYS A 470 0.04 -18.99 50.44
N VAL A 471 0.36 -20.25 50.79
CA VAL A 471 0.86 -21.25 49.83
C VAL A 471 -0.17 -21.52 48.71
N LYS A 472 -1.45 -21.70 49.06
CA LYS A 472 -2.51 -21.90 48.06
C LYS A 472 -2.58 -20.73 47.08
N LYS A 473 -2.52 -19.49 47.59
CA LYS A 473 -2.52 -18.30 46.73
C LYS A 473 -1.30 -18.25 45.81
N PHE A 474 -0.11 -18.60 46.30
CA PHE A 474 1.10 -18.67 45.48
C PHE A 474 1.03 -19.70 44.36
N LEU A 475 0.44 -20.87 44.61
CA LEU A 475 0.25 -21.91 43.58
C LEU A 475 -0.64 -21.43 42.42
N HIS A 476 -1.65 -20.59 42.71
CA HIS A 476 -2.54 -20.03 41.70
C HIS A 476 -2.04 -18.71 41.09
N LEU A 477 -0.98 -18.12 41.64
CA LEU A 477 -0.47 -16.82 41.22
C LEU A 477 0.01 -16.80 39.76
N PRO A 478 0.75 -17.80 39.22
CA PRO A 478 1.18 -17.78 37.82
C PRO A 478 0.01 -17.71 36.84
N ASP A 479 -0.96 -18.61 36.96
CA ASP A 479 -2.14 -18.65 36.08
C ASP A 479 -2.95 -17.36 36.16
N PHE A 480 -3.09 -16.81 37.37
CA PHE A 480 -3.76 -15.54 37.59
C PHE A 480 -3.02 -14.38 36.90
N LEU A 481 -1.70 -14.25 37.09
CA LEU A 481 -0.90 -13.20 36.46
C LEU A 481 -0.96 -13.27 34.94
N LEU A 482 -0.82 -14.47 34.38
CA LEU A 482 -0.90 -14.66 32.93
C LEU A 482 -2.29 -14.29 32.40
N SER A 483 -3.36 -14.66 33.12
CA SER A 483 -4.73 -14.28 32.77
C SER A 483 -4.97 -12.77 32.87
N PHE A 484 -4.44 -12.13 33.91
CA PHE A 484 -4.53 -10.68 34.12
C PHE A 484 -3.86 -9.92 32.99
N TYR A 485 -2.58 -10.21 32.71
CA TYR A 485 -1.84 -9.52 31.67
C TYR A 485 -2.35 -9.81 30.26
N THR A 486 -2.90 -11.01 30.00
CA THR A 486 -3.59 -11.31 28.72
C THR A 486 -4.75 -10.34 28.45
N LYS A 487 -5.44 -9.86 29.50
CA LYS A 487 -6.51 -8.84 29.37
C LYS A 487 -5.96 -7.41 29.28
N GLN A 488 -4.79 -7.14 29.85
CA GLN A 488 -4.19 -5.80 29.88
C GLN A 488 -3.39 -5.46 28.61
N ILE A 489 -2.71 -6.43 28.00
CA ILE A 489 -1.87 -6.21 26.80
C ILE A 489 -2.64 -5.46 25.70
N PRO A 490 -3.87 -5.85 25.30
CA PRO A 490 -4.61 -5.12 24.27
C PRO A 490 -4.93 -3.66 24.63
N LEU A 491 -4.94 -3.29 25.92
CA LEU A 491 -5.20 -1.90 26.34
C LEU A 491 -3.95 -1.03 26.19
N TYR A 492 -2.76 -1.62 26.36
CA TYR A 492 -1.48 -0.93 26.34
C TYR A 492 -0.72 -1.05 25.01
N PHE A 493 -1.02 -2.07 24.22
CA PHE A 493 -0.37 -2.32 22.95
C PHE A 493 -1.41 -2.46 21.84
N ARG A 494 -1.23 -1.67 20.80
CA ARG A 494 -2.02 -1.68 19.57
C ARG A 494 -1.08 -1.80 18.38
N SER A 495 -1.62 -1.84 17.18
CA SER A 495 -0.83 -1.83 15.97
C SER A 495 -1.40 -0.88 14.94
N SER A 496 -0.53 -0.42 14.05
CA SER A 496 -0.91 0.28 12.83
C SER A 496 -0.25 -0.37 11.63
N TYR A 497 -0.94 -0.37 10.50
CA TYR A 497 -0.31 -0.70 9.22
C TYR A 497 0.90 0.21 9.02
N ASP A 498 2.02 -0.34 8.60
CA ASP A 498 3.21 0.44 8.29
C ASP A 498 3.72 0.05 6.91
N ALA A 499 3.51 0.98 5.99
CA ALA A 499 3.86 0.83 4.60
C ALA A 499 5.39 0.61 4.42
N PHE A 500 6.24 1.22 5.26
CA PHE A 500 7.70 1.21 5.08
C PHE A 500 8.37 -0.09 5.50
N ILE A 501 7.63 -1.02 6.12
CA ILE A 501 8.13 -2.36 6.48
C ILE A 501 8.41 -3.22 5.22
N GLN A 502 8.16 -2.68 4.03
CA GLN A 502 8.58 -3.24 2.75
C GLN A 502 10.10 -3.28 2.50
N GLU A 503 10.94 -2.79 3.41
CA GLU A 503 12.41 -2.96 3.29
C GLU A 503 12.87 -4.44 3.29
N PHE A 504 11.96 -5.38 3.57
CA PHE A 504 12.17 -6.83 3.44
C PHE A 504 11.40 -7.46 2.26
N ALA A 505 10.82 -6.64 1.39
CA ALA A 505 9.86 -7.04 0.37
C ALA A 505 10.16 -6.41 -1.00
N HIS A 506 10.16 -7.22 -2.05
CA HIS A 506 10.11 -6.72 -3.41
C HIS A 506 8.66 -6.30 -3.73
N LEU A 507 8.43 -5.10 -4.29
CA LEU A 507 7.09 -4.49 -4.48
C LEU A 507 6.10 -5.27 -5.35
N TYR A 508 6.53 -6.38 -5.92
CA TYR A 508 5.73 -7.25 -6.78
C TYR A 508 5.82 -8.71 -6.34
N ALA A 509 6.48 -8.98 -5.21
CA ALA A 509 6.43 -10.26 -4.54
C ALA A 509 5.41 -10.18 -3.42
N ASP A 510 4.54 -11.19 -3.35
CA ASP A 510 3.45 -11.34 -2.39
C ASP A 510 3.94 -11.43 -0.95
N THR A 511 4.30 -10.27 -0.44
CA THR A 511 4.78 -10.12 0.92
C THR A 511 3.66 -9.52 1.75
N PRO A 512 3.29 -10.19 2.84
CA PRO A 512 2.11 -9.83 3.60
C PRO A 512 2.33 -8.51 4.36
N ALA A 513 1.24 -7.78 4.56
CA ALA A 513 1.24 -6.44 5.13
C ALA A 513 1.93 -6.38 6.50
N GLY A 514 2.91 -5.47 6.61
CA GLY A 514 3.63 -5.21 7.85
C GLY A 514 2.82 -4.30 8.80
N PHE A 515 2.79 -4.67 10.06
CA PHE A 515 2.16 -3.91 11.14
C PHE A 515 3.20 -3.57 12.20
N ARG A 516 3.21 -2.31 12.62
CA ARG A 516 4.08 -1.82 13.70
C ARG A 516 3.30 -1.78 15.00
N ILE A 517 3.91 -2.26 16.07
CA ILE A 517 3.35 -2.16 17.41
C ILE A 517 3.46 -0.71 17.91
N LEU A 518 2.37 -0.24 18.49
CA LEU A 518 2.23 1.06 19.13
C LEU A 518 1.97 0.85 20.62
N PHE A 519 2.67 1.60 21.46
CA PHE A 519 2.41 1.66 22.89
C PHE A 519 1.42 2.79 23.22
N THR A 520 0.35 2.49 23.93
CA THR A 520 -0.75 3.43 24.17
C THR A 520 -0.57 4.29 25.42
N HIS A 521 0.40 3.98 26.28
CA HIS A 521 0.57 4.57 27.61
C HIS A 521 -0.68 4.44 28.51
N GLY A 522 -1.53 3.43 28.26
CA GLY A 522 -2.81 3.27 28.95
C GLY A 522 -3.86 4.32 28.58
N ARG A 523 -3.58 5.16 27.58
CA ARG A 523 -4.46 6.24 27.13
C ARG A 523 -5.37 5.73 26.03
N THR A 524 -6.64 6.10 26.12
CA THR A 524 -7.65 5.77 25.12
C THR A 524 -7.46 6.52 23.80
N HIS A 525 -6.76 7.67 23.82
CA HIS A 525 -6.66 8.53 22.65
C HIS A 525 -5.48 8.15 21.73
N PRO A 526 -5.73 7.76 20.45
CA PRO A 526 -4.68 7.19 19.61
C PRO A 526 -3.55 8.13 19.19
N HIS A 527 -3.79 9.44 19.22
CA HIS A 527 -2.75 10.44 18.91
C HIS A 527 -1.56 10.40 19.88
N THR A 528 -1.76 9.97 21.12
CA THR A 528 -0.68 9.90 22.12
C THR A 528 0.06 8.56 22.10
N TRP A 529 -0.23 7.70 21.14
CA TRP A 529 0.40 6.38 21.05
C TRP A 529 1.77 6.49 20.38
N SER A 530 2.73 5.74 20.92
CA SER A 530 4.12 5.80 20.51
C SER A 530 4.49 4.57 19.69
N PRO A 531 4.91 4.71 18.42
CA PRO A 531 5.44 3.59 17.64
C PRO A 531 6.75 3.07 18.21
N ILE A 532 6.97 1.77 18.06
CA ILE A 532 8.19 1.08 18.51
C ILE A 532 9.07 0.75 17.29
N TYR A 533 10.33 1.15 17.34
CA TYR A 533 11.33 0.96 16.28
C TYR A 533 12.56 0.16 16.70
N SER A 534 12.81 0.03 18.01
CA SER A 534 14.01 -0.60 18.53
C SER A 534 13.77 -1.49 19.74
N ILE A 535 14.78 -2.30 20.07
CA ILE A 535 14.75 -3.14 21.27
C ILE A 535 14.74 -2.29 22.54
N ASN A 536 15.47 -1.17 22.58
CA ASN A 536 15.49 -0.29 23.75
C ASN A 536 14.11 0.36 23.99
N GLU A 537 13.46 0.84 22.92
CA GLU A 537 12.10 1.38 23.00
C GLU A 537 11.11 0.30 23.46
N PHE A 538 11.20 -0.91 22.88
CA PHE A 538 10.35 -2.05 23.25
C PHE A 538 10.48 -2.41 24.72
N ILE A 539 11.71 -2.53 25.24
CA ILE A 539 11.99 -2.84 26.64
C ILE A 539 11.55 -1.71 27.58
N SER A 540 11.76 -0.44 27.18
CA SER A 540 11.30 0.72 27.96
C SER A 540 9.78 0.73 28.11
N PHE A 541 9.04 0.50 27.02
CA PHE A 541 7.57 0.48 27.06
C PHE A 541 7.02 -0.76 27.78
N LEU A 542 7.67 -1.92 27.68
CA LEU A 542 7.31 -3.08 28.51
C LEU A 542 7.52 -2.79 30.00
N SER A 543 8.60 -2.10 30.36
CA SER A 543 8.86 -1.71 31.76
C SER A 543 7.77 -0.74 32.25
N GLU A 544 7.43 0.28 31.44
CA GLU A 544 6.32 1.20 31.74
C GLU A 544 4.98 0.46 31.87
N PHE A 545 4.72 -0.54 31.03
CA PHE A 545 3.52 -1.39 31.12
C PHE A 545 3.42 -2.14 32.45
N PHE A 546 4.47 -2.84 32.87
CA PHE A 546 4.44 -3.60 34.12
C PHE A 546 4.34 -2.68 35.34
N THR A 547 5.01 -1.52 35.33
CA THR A 547 4.92 -0.53 36.42
C THR A 547 3.55 0.15 36.46
N SER A 548 2.96 0.52 35.32
CA SER A 548 1.65 1.19 35.29
C SER A 548 0.50 0.28 35.72
N THR A 549 0.59 -1.02 35.43
CA THR A 549 -0.45 -2.00 35.81
C THR A 549 -0.28 -2.57 37.23
N GLU A 550 0.81 -2.23 37.93
CA GLU A 550 1.10 -2.73 39.29
C GLU A 550 -0.02 -2.36 40.28
N SER A 551 -0.46 -1.12 40.29
CA SER A 551 -1.51 -0.66 41.23
C SER A 551 -2.84 -1.40 41.03
N ASP A 552 -3.26 -1.59 39.78
CA ASP A 552 -4.46 -2.33 39.42
C ASP A 552 -4.35 -3.83 39.76
N LEU A 553 -3.15 -4.40 39.66
CA LEU A 553 -2.85 -5.78 40.01
C LEU A 553 -2.95 -6.00 41.52
N LEU A 554 -2.34 -5.12 42.31
CA LEU A 554 -2.36 -5.18 43.78
C LEU A 554 -3.78 -5.05 44.35
N GLY A 555 -4.67 -4.36 43.66
CA GLY A 555 -6.08 -4.23 44.03
C GLY A 555 -6.96 -5.47 43.76
N LYS A 556 -6.43 -6.55 43.16
CA LYS A 556 -7.23 -7.75 42.84
C LYS A 556 -7.28 -8.73 44.01
N HIS A 557 -8.46 -9.33 44.24
CA HIS A 557 -8.70 -10.29 45.33
C HIS A 557 -7.69 -11.45 45.38
N ALA A 558 -7.21 -11.94 44.23
CA ALA A 558 -6.21 -13.02 44.19
C ALA A 558 -4.83 -12.60 44.74
N VAL A 559 -4.54 -11.30 44.78
CA VAL A 559 -3.27 -10.70 45.23
C VAL A 559 -3.37 -10.11 46.64
N VAL A 560 -4.58 -9.89 47.16
CA VAL A 560 -4.80 -9.43 48.54
C VAL A 560 -4.08 -10.39 49.50
N SER A 561 -3.24 -9.85 50.39
CA SER A 561 -2.30 -10.54 51.30
C SER A 561 -1.00 -11.07 50.67
N LEU A 562 -0.69 -10.73 49.42
CA LEU A 562 0.56 -11.03 48.69
C LEU A 562 1.17 -9.75 48.07
N GLU A 563 0.80 -8.57 48.56
CA GLU A 563 1.11 -7.30 47.91
C GLU A 563 2.61 -7.04 47.84
N LYS A 564 3.33 -7.34 48.94
CA LYS A 564 4.78 -7.15 49.03
C LYS A 564 5.53 -8.06 48.07
N GLU A 565 5.15 -9.33 48.01
CA GLU A 565 5.78 -10.33 47.16
C GLU A 565 5.46 -10.09 45.69
N THR A 566 4.22 -9.67 45.38
CA THR A 566 3.82 -9.32 44.01
C THR A 566 4.56 -8.08 43.52
N SER A 567 4.73 -7.05 44.35
CA SER A 567 5.53 -5.86 43.99
C SER A 567 7.00 -6.23 43.74
N ARG A 568 7.55 -7.14 44.55
CA ARG A 568 8.91 -7.67 44.35
C ARG A 568 9.04 -8.48 43.05
N LEU A 569 8.01 -9.25 42.69
CA LEU A 569 7.96 -9.97 41.41
C LEU A 569 7.91 -8.99 40.22
N VAL A 570 7.07 -7.95 40.28
CA VAL A 570 7.03 -6.90 39.24
C VAL A 570 8.38 -6.23 39.09
N HIS A 571 9.06 -5.90 40.20
CA HIS A 571 10.42 -5.38 40.16
C HIS A 571 11.39 -6.35 39.48
N ASN A 572 11.36 -7.64 39.84
CA ASN A 572 12.20 -8.66 39.20
C ASN A 572 11.91 -8.79 37.69
N ILE A 573 10.65 -8.69 37.28
CA ILE A 573 10.26 -8.66 35.87
C ILE A 573 10.93 -7.47 35.18
N THR A 574 10.74 -6.25 35.69
CA THR A 574 11.35 -5.04 35.10
C THR A 574 12.87 -5.12 35.04
N ALA A 575 13.53 -5.62 36.08
CA ALA A 575 14.98 -5.81 36.09
C ALA A 575 15.44 -6.83 35.04
N MET A 576 14.71 -7.93 34.86
CA MET A 576 15.02 -8.94 33.84
C MET A 576 14.93 -8.37 32.42
N LEU A 577 13.92 -7.54 32.13
CA LEU A 577 13.71 -6.95 30.80
C LEU A 577 14.94 -6.19 30.30
N HIS A 578 15.69 -5.55 31.20
CA HIS A 578 16.89 -4.78 30.88
C HIS A 578 18.16 -5.62 30.70
N THR A 579 18.10 -6.94 30.90
CA THR A 579 19.28 -7.80 30.70
C THR A 579 19.49 -8.16 29.23
N ASP A 580 20.74 -8.17 28.79
CA ASP A 580 21.11 -8.60 27.42
C ASP A 580 20.64 -10.03 27.13
N ALA A 581 20.66 -10.90 28.14
CA ALA A 581 20.18 -12.29 28.01
C ALA A 581 18.69 -12.35 27.66
N PHE A 582 17.86 -11.53 28.32
CA PHE A 582 16.43 -11.45 28.00
C PHE A 582 16.20 -10.86 26.61
N GLN A 583 16.87 -9.76 26.27
CA GLN A 583 16.73 -9.12 24.96
C GLN A 583 17.13 -10.06 23.81
N ALA A 584 18.21 -10.82 23.98
CA ALA A 584 18.62 -11.85 23.03
C ALA A 584 17.56 -12.96 22.93
N ALA A 585 17.03 -13.44 24.05
CA ALA A 585 15.99 -14.47 24.08
C ALA A 585 14.69 -14.00 23.39
N VAL A 586 14.27 -12.75 23.59
CA VAL A 586 13.12 -12.15 22.91
C VAL A 586 13.26 -12.24 21.40
N LEU A 587 14.40 -11.82 20.86
CA LEU A 587 14.68 -11.86 19.42
C LEU A 587 14.70 -13.31 18.90
N THR A 588 15.35 -14.21 19.63
CA THR A 588 15.39 -15.65 19.30
C THR A 588 13.99 -16.26 19.23
N ARG A 589 13.13 -16.02 20.23
CA ARG A 589 11.75 -16.52 20.26
C ARG A 589 10.94 -16.08 19.04
N ILE A 590 11.09 -14.82 18.63
CA ILE A 590 10.43 -14.31 17.43
C ILE A 590 10.93 -15.06 16.20
N LEU A 591 12.25 -15.13 15.97
CA LEU A 591 12.79 -15.82 14.80
C LEU A 591 12.38 -17.30 14.76
N GLU A 592 12.42 -18.00 15.89
CA GLU A 592 11.98 -19.40 16.00
C GLU A 592 10.48 -19.57 15.71
N ALA A 593 9.62 -18.67 16.21
CA ALA A 593 8.19 -18.71 15.96
C ALA A 593 7.85 -18.57 14.46
N TYR A 594 8.62 -17.76 13.73
CA TYR A 594 8.51 -17.61 12.27
C TYR A 594 9.38 -18.61 11.48
N LYS A 595 10.08 -19.55 12.15
CA LYS A 595 10.98 -20.55 11.54
C LYS A 595 12.12 -19.93 10.73
N LEU A 596 12.68 -18.83 11.20
CA LEU A 596 13.76 -18.07 10.60
C LEU A 596 15.11 -18.42 11.23
N PRO A 597 16.24 -18.26 10.50
CA PRO A 597 17.56 -18.53 11.05
C PRO A 597 17.91 -17.54 12.17
N VAL A 598 18.53 -18.03 13.24
CA VAL A 598 18.98 -17.23 14.39
C VAL A 598 20.47 -16.91 14.24
N PRO A 599 20.87 -15.63 14.06
CA PRO A 599 22.28 -15.26 13.97
C PRO A 599 23.05 -15.54 15.27
N PRO A 600 24.33 -15.93 15.19
CA PRO A 600 25.17 -16.06 16.38
C PRO A 600 25.36 -14.69 17.04
N SER A 601 25.29 -14.61 18.37
CA SER A 601 25.39 -13.33 19.10
C SER A 601 24.43 -12.25 18.57
N ILE A 602 23.12 -12.54 18.61
CA ILE A 602 22.06 -11.80 17.94
C ILE A 602 22.09 -10.27 18.16
N LEU A 603 22.44 -9.80 19.37
CA LEU A 603 22.53 -8.37 19.70
C LEU A 603 23.67 -7.64 18.99
N HIS A 604 24.68 -8.37 18.50
CA HIS A 604 25.78 -7.83 17.68
C HIS A 604 25.51 -7.91 16.17
N ASN A 605 24.44 -8.62 15.76
CA ASN A 605 24.08 -8.86 14.36
C ASN A 605 22.63 -8.45 14.08
N LEU A 606 22.20 -7.31 14.65
CA LEU A 606 20.82 -6.80 14.49
C LEU A 606 20.49 -6.48 13.03
N ASP A 607 21.48 -6.14 12.21
CA ASP A 607 21.35 -5.95 10.77
C ASP A 607 20.98 -7.22 10.01
N GLN A 608 21.20 -8.41 10.58
CA GLN A 608 20.83 -9.67 9.94
C GLN A 608 19.39 -10.12 10.26
N LEU A 609 18.67 -9.36 11.10
CA LEU A 609 17.30 -9.67 11.46
C LEU A 609 16.34 -9.41 10.29
N SER A 610 15.50 -10.40 10.01
CA SER A 610 14.38 -10.32 9.07
C SER A 610 13.03 -10.10 9.76
N GLN A 611 12.93 -10.35 11.06
CA GLN A 611 11.75 -10.10 11.89
C GLN A 611 12.15 -9.54 13.25
N THR A 612 11.25 -8.76 13.85
CA THR A 612 11.51 -8.08 15.14
C THR A 612 10.30 -8.17 16.08
N PRO A 613 10.46 -7.93 17.39
CA PRO A 613 9.36 -7.93 18.35
C PRO A 613 8.35 -6.80 18.16
N TRP A 614 8.73 -5.71 17.49
CA TRP A 614 7.90 -4.51 17.30
C TRP A 614 7.25 -4.43 15.92
N VAL A 615 7.54 -5.39 15.04
CA VAL A 615 6.93 -5.53 13.72
C VAL A 615 6.42 -6.94 13.55
N TYR A 616 5.24 -7.10 12.97
CA TYR A 616 4.74 -8.41 12.58
C TYR A 616 3.99 -8.32 11.27
N VAL A 617 3.72 -9.49 10.72
CA VAL A 617 2.89 -9.66 9.54
C VAL A 617 1.47 -10.02 10.00
N SER A 618 0.48 -9.23 9.60
CA SER A 618 -0.92 -9.51 9.97
C SER A 618 -1.52 -10.66 9.16
N GLY A 619 -2.48 -11.37 9.77
CA GLY A 619 -3.40 -12.30 9.10
C GLY A 619 -4.74 -11.68 8.69
N GLY A 620 -4.86 -10.35 8.70
CA GLY A 620 -6.04 -9.61 8.26
C GLY A 620 -6.29 -9.84 6.77
N THR A 621 -7.56 -9.97 6.39
CA THR A 621 -8.00 -10.20 5.01
C THR A 621 -8.89 -9.06 4.53
N VAL A 622 -9.21 -9.04 3.24
CA VAL A 622 -10.25 -8.14 2.71
C VAL A 622 -11.55 -8.37 3.46
N ASP A 623 -11.88 -9.61 3.81
CA ASP A 623 -13.14 -9.95 4.48
C ASP A 623 -13.22 -9.30 5.86
N THR A 624 -12.13 -9.36 6.64
CA THR A 624 -12.09 -8.75 7.98
C THR A 624 -12.17 -7.24 7.87
N LEU A 625 -11.50 -6.64 6.88
CA LEU A 625 -11.61 -5.21 6.60
C LEU A 625 -13.03 -4.79 6.26
N LEU A 626 -13.69 -5.48 5.31
CA LEU A 626 -15.03 -5.13 4.87
C LEU A 626 -16.04 -5.28 6.01
N ALA A 627 -15.96 -6.37 6.77
CA ALA A 627 -16.80 -6.60 7.95
C ALA A 627 -16.60 -5.49 9.01
N ASP A 628 -15.35 -5.18 9.36
CA ASP A 628 -15.03 -4.19 10.38
C ASP A 628 -15.39 -2.76 9.92
N TYR A 629 -15.16 -2.43 8.65
CA TYR A 629 -15.40 -1.08 8.12
C TYR A 629 -16.88 -0.76 7.91
N PHE A 630 -17.65 -1.71 7.38
CA PHE A 630 -19.07 -1.57 7.10
C PHE A 630 -19.97 -2.01 8.26
N GLU A 631 -19.37 -2.39 9.39
CA GLU A 631 -20.09 -2.75 10.62
C GLU A 631 -20.98 -4.00 10.44
N THR A 632 -20.58 -4.89 9.54
CA THR A 632 -21.33 -6.09 9.17
C THR A 632 -20.89 -7.27 10.02
N ALA A 633 -21.82 -7.81 10.82
CA ALA A 633 -21.59 -9.04 11.60
C ALA A 633 -21.92 -10.33 10.81
N GLU A 634 -22.62 -10.19 9.68
CA GLU A 634 -23.00 -11.30 8.80
C GLU A 634 -21.84 -11.66 7.85
N PRO A 635 -21.72 -12.94 7.44
CA PRO A 635 -20.70 -13.34 6.48
C PRO A 635 -20.97 -12.77 5.09
N LEU A 636 -19.92 -12.23 4.46
CA LEU A 636 -19.97 -11.68 3.11
C LEU A 636 -20.40 -12.75 2.08
N THR A 637 -21.11 -12.31 1.04
CA THR A 637 -21.51 -13.16 -0.08
C THR A 637 -20.37 -13.26 -1.09
N ILE A 638 -19.79 -14.45 -1.19
CA ILE A 638 -18.56 -14.71 -1.93
C ILE A 638 -18.79 -15.86 -2.91
N ILE A 639 -18.23 -15.72 -4.12
CA ILE A 639 -18.14 -16.79 -5.13
C ILE A 639 -16.65 -17.06 -5.39
N GLU A 640 -16.23 -18.32 -5.32
CA GLU A 640 -14.83 -18.72 -5.45
C GLU A 640 -14.62 -19.76 -6.55
N LYS A 641 -13.45 -19.71 -7.22
CA LYS A 641 -13.01 -20.74 -8.16
C LYS A 641 -11.48 -20.83 -8.22
N HIS A 642 -10.97 -22.05 -8.43
CA HIS A 642 -9.58 -22.29 -8.83
C HIS A 642 -9.55 -22.53 -10.36
N PRO A 643 -9.32 -21.48 -11.17
CA PRO A 643 -9.14 -21.66 -12.61
C PRO A 643 -7.81 -22.33 -12.91
N GLU A 644 -7.77 -23.26 -13.86
CA GLU A 644 -6.50 -23.88 -14.29
C GLU A 644 -5.71 -23.00 -15.27
N ASN A 645 -6.40 -22.08 -15.96
CA ASN A 645 -5.81 -21.25 -17.01
C ASN A 645 -6.61 -19.93 -17.21
N PRO A 646 -6.07 -18.96 -17.99
CA PRO A 646 -6.76 -17.69 -18.24
C PRO A 646 -8.13 -17.81 -18.91
N HIS A 647 -8.38 -18.85 -19.72
CA HIS A 647 -9.69 -19.06 -20.34
C HIS A 647 -10.74 -19.41 -19.28
N GLU A 648 -10.44 -20.35 -18.39
CA GLU A 648 -11.35 -20.70 -17.30
C GLU A 648 -11.63 -19.54 -16.36
N LEU A 649 -10.65 -18.67 -16.13
CA LEU A 649 -10.80 -17.44 -15.35
C LEU A 649 -11.71 -16.43 -16.06
N ALA A 650 -11.57 -16.24 -17.38
CA ALA A 650 -12.46 -15.38 -18.14
C ALA A 650 -13.91 -15.90 -18.12
N ALA A 651 -14.10 -17.21 -18.29
CA ALA A 651 -15.41 -17.85 -18.20
C ALA A 651 -16.00 -17.72 -16.79
N PHE A 652 -15.19 -17.92 -15.75
CA PHE A 652 -15.60 -17.77 -14.35
C PHE A 652 -16.23 -16.41 -14.06
N PHE A 653 -15.54 -15.32 -14.39
CA PHE A 653 -16.08 -13.99 -14.10
C PHE A 653 -17.31 -13.68 -14.95
N ALA A 654 -17.36 -14.12 -16.21
CA ALA A 654 -18.54 -13.94 -17.04
C ALA A 654 -19.77 -14.71 -16.49
N ASP A 655 -19.58 -15.97 -16.07
CA ASP A 655 -20.64 -16.79 -15.45
C ASP A 655 -21.07 -16.19 -14.10
N ALA A 656 -20.13 -15.81 -13.25
CA ALA A 656 -20.44 -15.23 -11.94
C ALA A 656 -21.25 -13.93 -12.06
N LEU A 657 -21.02 -13.11 -13.09
CA LEU A 657 -21.82 -11.92 -13.38
C LEU A 657 -23.20 -12.27 -13.99
N LYS A 658 -23.29 -13.33 -14.80
CA LYS A 658 -24.57 -13.85 -15.32
C LYS A 658 -25.48 -14.36 -14.21
N ASP A 659 -24.94 -14.85 -13.11
CA ASP A 659 -25.74 -15.41 -12.03
C ASP A 659 -26.21 -14.34 -11.01
N LEU A 660 -25.79 -13.08 -11.17
CA LEU A 660 -26.20 -12.01 -10.27
C LEU A 660 -27.70 -11.67 -10.38
N PRO A 661 -28.34 -11.25 -9.27
CA PRO A 661 -29.71 -10.74 -9.29
C PRO A 661 -29.88 -9.56 -10.25
N THR A 662 -31.02 -9.48 -10.95
CA THR A 662 -31.32 -8.41 -11.94
C THR A 662 -31.13 -7.01 -11.38
N GLY A 663 -31.49 -6.78 -10.12
CA GLY A 663 -31.27 -5.49 -9.47
C GLY A 663 -29.80 -5.08 -9.38
N ILE A 664 -28.89 -6.03 -9.15
CA ILE A 664 -27.44 -5.78 -9.12
C ILE A 664 -26.91 -5.63 -10.55
N LYS A 665 -27.33 -6.48 -11.50
CA LYS A 665 -26.94 -6.38 -12.91
C LYS A 665 -27.21 -4.99 -13.49
N ASN A 666 -28.40 -4.44 -13.25
CA ASN A 666 -28.76 -3.09 -13.72
C ASN A 666 -27.77 -2.01 -13.26
N TYR A 667 -27.28 -2.09 -12.00
CA TYR A 667 -26.27 -1.14 -11.50
C TYR A 667 -24.91 -1.30 -12.18
N LEU A 668 -24.53 -2.54 -12.53
CA LEU A 668 -23.28 -2.84 -13.19
C LEU A 668 -23.29 -2.45 -14.68
N GLU A 669 -24.44 -2.59 -15.34
CA GLU A 669 -24.63 -2.26 -16.76
C GLU A 669 -24.38 -0.79 -17.08
N GLU A 670 -24.78 0.10 -16.17
CA GLU A 670 -24.56 1.55 -16.29
C GLU A 670 -23.09 1.96 -16.12
N SER A 671 -22.19 1.02 -15.78
CA SER A 671 -20.77 1.26 -15.48
C SER A 671 -20.52 2.24 -14.33
N SER A 672 -21.54 2.51 -13.52
CA SER A 672 -21.50 3.46 -12.40
C SER A 672 -20.94 2.83 -11.11
N HIS A 673 -20.97 1.50 -11.03
CA HIS A 673 -20.58 0.70 -9.87
C HIS A 673 -19.64 -0.44 -10.23
N SER A 674 -18.79 -0.80 -9.26
CA SER A 674 -17.82 -1.90 -9.37
C SER A 674 -18.02 -2.93 -8.26
N LEU A 675 -17.62 -4.18 -8.54
CA LEU A 675 -17.57 -5.24 -7.53
C LEU A 675 -16.13 -5.50 -7.11
N LEU A 676 -15.92 -5.86 -5.84
CA LEU A 676 -14.60 -6.29 -5.39
C LEU A 676 -14.30 -7.72 -5.86
N ALA A 677 -13.05 -7.98 -6.22
CA ALA A 677 -12.54 -9.31 -6.52
C ALA A 677 -11.11 -9.47 -5.99
N SER A 678 -10.68 -10.71 -5.81
CA SER A 678 -9.30 -11.03 -5.48
C SER A 678 -8.77 -12.21 -6.29
N SER A 679 -7.51 -12.09 -6.71
CA SER A 679 -6.67 -13.23 -7.08
C SER A 679 -6.04 -13.83 -5.81
N PRO A 680 -5.28 -14.92 -5.91
CA PRO A 680 -4.50 -15.48 -4.80
C PRO A 680 -3.57 -14.47 -4.08
N THR A 681 -3.24 -13.37 -4.75
CA THR A 681 -2.12 -12.48 -4.46
C THR A 681 -2.50 -11.00 -4.46
N HIS A 682 -3.60 -10.63 -5.14
CA HIS A 682 -3.97 -9.23 -5.38
C HIS A 682 -5.47 -9.01 -5.28
N VAL A 683 -5.87 -7.82 -4.83
CA VAL A 683 -7.28 -7.44 -4.67
C VAL A 683 -7.56 -6.24 -5.58
N PHE A 684 -8.66 -6.28 -6.32
CA PHE A 684 -8.96 -5.35 -7.41
C PHE A 684 -10.48 -5.18 -7.60
N SER A 685 -10.88 -4.29 -8.51
CA SER A 685 -12.30 -4.03 -8.78
C SER A 685 -12.70 -4.50 -10.17
N ILE A 686 -13.83 -5.19 -10.29
CA ILE A 686 -14.42 -5.65 -11.56
C ILE A 686 -15.13 -4.49 -12.25
N ILE A 687 -14.79 -4.26 -13.52
CA ILE A 687 -15.39 -3.24 -14.39
C ILE A 687 -16.40 -3.89 -15.35
N ALA A 688 -17.48 -4.44 -14.77
CA ALA A 688 -18.48 -5.24 -15.48
C ALA A 688 -19.11 -4.52 -16.69
N GLY A 689 -19.32 -3.20 -16.61
CA GLY A 689 -19.88 -2.40 -17.69
C GLY A 689 -18.93 -2.05 -18.85
N SER A 690 -17.66 -2.48 -18.79
CA SER A 690 -16.70 -2.33 -19.91
C SER A 690 -17.28 -2.95 -21.19
N PRO A 691 -17.32 -2.23 -22.34
CA PRO A 691 -18.20 -2.60 -23.46
C PRO A 691 -18.13 -4.07 -23.93
N LEU A 692 -16.91 -4.58 -24.22
CA LEU A 692 -16.74 -5.96 -24.67
C LEU A 692 -16.84 -6.99 -23.55
N PHE A 693 -16.52 -6.60 -22.32
CA PHE A 693 -16.67 -7.50 -21.19
C PHE A 693 -18.14 -7.63 -20.78
N ARG A 694 -18.92 -6.55 -20.88
CA ARG A 694 -20.38 -6.56 -20.78
C ARG A 694 -20.98 -7.52 -21.79
N GLU A 695 -20.56 -7.44 -23.05
CA GLU A 695 -21.02 -8.39 -24.08
C GLU A 695 -20.73 -9.85 -23.73
N ALA A 696 -19.75 -10.17 -22.87
CA ALA A 696 -19.46 -11.54 -22.46
C ALA A 696 -20.48 -12.11 -21.46
N TRP A 697 -21.05 -11.26 -20.59
CA TRP A 697 -21.96 -11.67 -19.52
C TRP A 697 -23.43 -11.22 -19.72
N ASP A 698 -23.68 -10.22 -20.56
CA ASP A 698 -25.02 -9.70 -20.90
C ASP A 698 -25.55 -10.35 -22.19
N ASN A 699 -25.51 -11.69 -22.24
CA ASN A 699 -25.99 -12.49 -23.37
C ASN A 699 -26.51 -13.87 -22.93
N ASP A 700 -27.27 -14.53 -23.82
CA ASP A 700 -27.86 -15.85 -23.58
C ASP A 700 -26.93 -17.05 -23.89
N TRP A 701 -25.70 -16.81 -24.34
CA TRP A 701 -24.75 -17.87 -24.69
C TRP A 701 -24.10 -18.43 -23.42
N TYR A 702 -23.68 -19.69 -23.43
CA TYR A 702 -22.73 -20.17 -22.41
C TYR A 702 -21.41 -19.42 -22.52
N SER A 703 -20.87 -18.91 -21.41
CA SER A 703 -19.71 -17.99 -21.44
C SER A 703 -18.48 -18.61 -22.10
N TYR A 704 -18.21 -19.88 -21.83
CA TYR A 704 -17.13 -20.62 -22.51
C TYR A 704 -17.33 -20.69 -24.03
N THR A 705 -18.55 -20.97 -24.49
CA THR A 705 -18.88 -21.03 -25.92
C THR A 705 -18.76 -19.67 -26.58
N TRP A 706 -19.25 -18.61 -25.93
CA TRP A 706 -19.11 -17.25 -26.45
C TRP A 706 -17.63 -16.83 -26.57
N LEU A 707 -16.82 -17.10 -25.54
CA LEU A 707 -15.39 -16.81 -25.57
C LEU A 707 -14.70 -17.50 -26.75
N ARG A 708 -14.92 -18.81 -26.93
CA ARG A 708 -14.31 -19.59 -28.01
C ARG A 708 -14.80 -19.19 -29.41
N ASP A 709 -16.12 -19.15 -29.60
CA ASP A 709 -16.71 -19.09 -30.94
C ASP A 709 -16.91 -17.66 -31.46
N VAL A 710 -16.99 -16.68 -30.55
CA VAL A 710 -17.18 -15.27 -30.89
C VAL A 710 -15.88 -14.51 -30.70
N TRP A 711 -15.37 -14.43 -29.47
CA TRP A 711 -14.25 -13.53 -29.16
C TRP A 711 -12.89 -14.04 -29.66
N VAL A 712 -12.52 -15.30 -29.36
CA VAL A 712 -11.27 -15.93 -29.80
C VAL A 712 -11.21 -16.00 -31.32
N LYS A 713 -12.30 -16.44 -31.97
CA LYS A 713 -12.36 -16.55 -33.42
C LYS A 713 -12.09 -15.22 -34.14
N GLN A 714 -12.63 -14.11 -33.65
CA GLN A 714 -12.36 -12.79 -34.22
C GLN A 714 -10.88 -12.40 -34.10
N HIS A 715 -10.23 -12.75 -32.99
CA HIS A 715 -8.81 -12.49 -32.77
C HIS A 715 -7.93 -13.38 -33.65
N GLN A 716 -8.24 -14.67 -33.76
CA GLN A 716 -7.54 -15.61 -34.64
C GLN A 716 -7.62 -15.17 -36.10
N ASP A 717 -8.81 -14.75 -36.55
CA ASP A 717 -9.00 -14.18 -37.88
C ASP A 717 -8.07 -12.99 -38.13
N PHE A 718 -7.91 -12.10 -37.16
CA PHE A 718 -6.96 -10.98 -37.28
C PHE A 718 -5.50 -11.46 -37.34
N LEU A 719 -5.10 -12.39 -36.47
CA LEU A 719 -3.72 -12.91 -36.42
C LEU A 719 -3.31 -13.58 -37.74
N LEU A 720 -4.20 -14.39 -38.32
CA LEU A 720 -3.95 -15.14 -39.54
C LEU A 720 -4.06 -14.28 -40.81
N LYS A 721 -4.97 -13.29 -40.82
CA LYS A 721 -5.15 -12.39 -41.98
C LYS A 721 -4.13 -11.24 -42.01
N THR A 722 -3.46 -10.95 -40.89
CA THR A 722 -2.41 -9.93 -40.84
C THR A 722 -1.09 -10.49 -41.35
N ILE A 723 -0.86 -10.36 -42.66
CA ILE A 723 0.37 -10.78 -43.33
C ILE A 723 1.35 -9.61 -43.40
N LEU A 724 2.51 -9.76 -42.77
CA LEU A 724 3.60 -8.79 -42.82
C LEU A 724 4.48 -9.06 -44.03
N SER A 725 4.65 -8.07 -44.90
CA SER A 725 5.66 -8.12 -45.97
C SER A 725 7.08 -8.04 -45.39
N GLN A 726 8.09 -8.45 -46.16
CA GLN A 726 9.51 -8.33 -45.78
C GLN A 726 9.88 -6.93 -45.27
N GLN A 727 9.42 -5.87 -45.96
CA GLN A 727 9.65 -4.49 -45.51
C GLN A 727 9.01 -4.21 -44.15
N SER A 728 7.83 -4.78 -43.88
CA SER A 728 7.13 -4.64 -42.59
C SER A 728 7.83 -5.42 -41.48
N ILE A 729 8.34 -6.61 -41.77
CA ILE A 729 9.15 -7.43 -40.85
C ILE A 729 10.41 -6.66 -40.46
N TYR A 730 11.14 -6.11 -41.44
CA TYR A 730 12.38 -5.39 -41.18
C TYR A 730 12.11 -4.09 -40.41
N ALA A 731 11.09 -3.34 -40.79
CA ALA A 731 10.67 -2.14 -40.06
C ALA A 731 10.27 -2.47 -38.60
N PHE A 732 9.59 -3.60 -38.38
CA PHE A 732 9.26 -4.08 -37.05
C PHE A 732 10.51 -4.40 -36.22
N ILE A 733 11.43 -5.19 -36.77
CA ILE A 733 12.69 -5.57 -36.10
C ILE A 733 13.54 -4.34 -35.78
N GLU A 734 13.71 -3.41 -36.72
CA GLU A 734 14.46 -2.17 -36.49
C GLU A 734 13.86 -1.33 -35.37
N ASN A 735 12.53 -1.14 -35.38
CA ASN A 735 11.85 -0.38 -34.33
C ASN A 735 11.94 -1.08 -32.96
N PHE A 736 11.87 -2.41 -32.93
CA PHE A 736 12.05 -3.20 -31.70
C PHE A 736 13.47 -3.06 -31.17
N CYS A 737 14.48 -3.33 -32.00
CA CYS A 737 15.88 -3.29 -31.60
C CYS A 737 16.28 -1.89 -31.12
N LYS A 738 15.82 -0.84 -31.81
CA LYS A 738 16.06 0.55 -31.38
C LYS A 738 15.44 0.87 -30.01
N LYS A 739 14.27 0.32 -29.70
CA LYS A 739 13.63 0.53 -28.38
C LYS A 739 14.29 -0.28 -27.28
N CYS A 740 14.93 -1.39 -27.62
CA CYS A 740 15.53 -2.33 -26.68
C CYS A 740 17.06 -2.22 -26.58
N ALA A 741 17.68 -1.22 -27.21
CA ALA A 741 19.14 -1.05 -27.29
C ALA A 741 19.87 -2.28 -27.88
N LEU A 742 19.30 -2.87 -28.94
CA LEU A 742 19.81 -4.05 -29.65
C LEU A 742 20.22 -3.71 -31.10
N GLU A 743 20.66 -2.49 -31.37
CA GLU A 743 21.01 -2.03 -32.72
C GLU A 743 22.15 -2.84 -33.35
N ASN A 744 23.04 -3.39 -32.52
CA ASN A 744 24.20 -4.19 -32.96
C ASN A 744 23.83 -5.55 -33.56
N VAL A 745 22.63 -6.08 -33.30
CA VAL A 745 22.19 -7.40 -33.78
C VAL A 745 21.06 -7.31 -34.80
N VAL A 746 20.73 -6.10 -35.28
CA VAL A 746 19.64 -5.88 -36.25
C VAL A 746 19.85 -6.70 -37.53
N HIS A 747 21.07 -6.71 -38.06
CA HIS A 747 21.39 -7.45 -39.29
C HIS A 747 21.19 -8.95 -39.10
N ASP A 748 21.74 -9.53 -38.03
CA ASP A 748 21.57 -10.96 -37.72
C ASP A 748 20.10 -11.31 -37.52
N PHE A 749 19.31 -10.41 -36.93
CA PHE A 749 17.88 -10.62 -36.73
C PHE A 749 17.10 -10.54 -38.05
N HIS A 750 17.45 -9.61 -38.95
CA HIS A 750 16.90 -9.56 -40.31
C HIS A 750 17.18 -10.85 -41.07
N ASP A 751 18.43 -11.33 -41.05
CA ASP A 751 18.83 -12.56 -41.73
C ASP A 751 18.06 -13.78 -41.19
N PHE A 752 17.85 -13.84 -39.86
CA PHE A 752 17.08 -14.89 -39.21
C PHE A 752 15.59 -14.87 -39.60
N CYS A 753 15.04 -13.69 -39.88
CA CYS A 753 13.65 -13.46 -40.31
C CYS A 753 13.56 -13.03 -41.79
N SER A 754 14.34 -13.67 -42.67
CA SER A 754 14.53 -13.26 -44.07
C SER A 754 13.38 -13.65 -45.02
N ASP A 755 12.26 -14.17 -44.51
CA ASP A 755 11.11 -14.59 -45.32
C ASP A 755 10.45 -13.40 -46.05
N TYR A 756 9.85 -13.68 -47.20
CA TYR A 756 9.13 -12.67 -47.98
C TYR A 756 7.88 -12.16 -47.26
N THR A 757 7.21 -13.03 -46.52
CA THR A 757 6.02 -12.73 -45.73
C THR A 757 5.95 -13.59 -44.48
N LEU A 758 5.45 -13.05 -43.38
CA LEU A 758 5.15 -13.77 -42.15
C LEU A 758 3.80 -13.33 -41.59
N THR A 759 3.06 -14.27 -41.02
CA THR A 759 1.97 -13.98 -40.09
C THR A 759 2.53 -13.56 -38.72
N LEU A 760 1.67 -13.07 -37.82
CA LEU A 760 2.10 -12.69 -36.47
C LEU A 760 2.60 -13.87 -35.62
N PRO A 761 1.93 -15.04 -35.59
CA PRO A 761 2.44 -16.20 -34.88
C PRO A 761 3.81 -16.68 -35.39
N GLU A 762 4.02 -16.68 -36.71
CA GLU A 762 5.30 -17.08 -37.31
C GLU A 762 6.43 -16.10 -36.97
N LEU A 763 6.17 -14.79 -37.00
CA LEU A 763 7.14 -13.78 -36.58
C LEU A 763 7.48 -13.92 -35.09
N TYR A 764 6.48 -14.21 -34.25
CA TYR A 764 6.71 -14.48 -32.83
C TYR A 764 7.59 -15.69 -32.58
N ASP A 765 7.30 -16.82 -33.22
CA ASP A 765 8.09 -18.04 -33.09
C ASP A 765 9.56 -17.81 -33.51
N LYS A 766 9.78 -17.18 -34.67
CA LYS A 766 11.14 -16.83 -35.12
C LYS A 766 11.83 -15.85 -34.17
N GLY A 767 11.14 -14.77 -33.78
CA GLY A 767 11.67 -13.78 -32.85
C GLY A 767 12.06 -14.38 -31.50
N THR A 768 11.23 -15.26 -30.96
CA THR A 768 11.48 -15.96 -29.69
C THR A 768 12.69 -16.87 -29.78
N ARG A 769 12.83 -17.65 -30.87
CA ARG A 769 14.00 -18.49 -31.12
C ARG A 769 15.28 -17.66 -31.23
N PHE A 770 15.24 -16.54 -31.95
CA PHE A 770 16.38 -15.63 -32.08
C PHE A 770 16.78 -15.04 -30.72
N LEU A 771 15.82 -14.47 -29.97
CA LEU A 771 16.09 -13.85 -28.67
C LEU A 771 16.59 -14.87 -27.63
N THR A 772 16.04 -16.08 -27.63
CA THR A 772 16.49 -17.17 -26.75
C THR A 772 17.93 -17.58 -27.08
N SER A 773 18.28 -17.65 -28.36
CA SER A 773 19.66 -17.93 -28.80
C SER A 773 20.62 -16.80 -28.38
N LEU A 774 20.24 -15.55 -28.63
CA LEU A 774 21.02 -14.36 -28.33
C LEU A 774 21.34 -14.25 -26.84
N PHE A 775 20.37 -14.54 -25.97
CA PHE A 775 20.51 -14.45 -24.52
C PHE A 775 20.73 -15.79 -23.82
N SER A 776 21.18 -16.82 -24.53
CA SER A 776 21.44 -18.16 -23.98
C SER A 776 22.40 -18.16 -22.77
N LYS A 777 23.30 -17.19 -22.69
CA LYS A 777 24.24 -17.02 -21.55
C LYS A 777 23.63 -16.27 -20.36
N TYR A 778 22.51 -15.57 -20.54
CA TYR A 778 21.85 -14.74 -19.53
C TYR A 778 20.46 -15.29 -19.24
N LYS A 779 20.38 -16.26 -18.33
CA LYS A 779 19.14 -17.02 -18.01
C LYS A 779 17.90 -16.14 -17.82
N ASN A 780 18.05 -14.94 -17.24
CA ASN A 780 16.93 -14.06 -16.91
C ASN A 780 16.63 -12.99 -17.98
N ALA A 781 17.49 -12.84 -19.00
CA ALA A 781 17.33 -11.77 -19.99
C ALA A 781 16.32 -12.15 -21.08
N ALA A 782 16.36 -13.37 -21.62
CA ALA A 782 15.49 -13.80 -22.72
C ALA A 782 13.99 -13.56 -22.43
N PRO A 783 13.42 -13.96 -21.26
CA PRO A 783 12.01 -13.71 -20.97
C PRO A 783 11.62 -12.22 -20.95
N ILE A 784 12.55 -11.34 -20.55
CA ILE A 784 12.32 -9.88 -20.55
C ILE A 784 12.16 -9.36 -21.99
N TYR A 785 13.07 -9.75 -22.88
CA TYR A 785 13.01 -9.29 -24.27
C TYR A 785 11.85 -9.92 -25.05
N ILE A 786 11.49 -11.17 -24.77
CA ILE A 786 10.31 -11.82 -25.36
C ILE A 786 9.02 -11.09 -24.94
N ARG A 787 8.86 -10.73 -23.67
CA ARG A 787 7.72 -9.91 -23.21
C ARG A 787 7.69 -8.53 -23.88
N ARG A 788 8.85 -7.89 -24.04
CA ARG A 788 8.96 -6.62 -24.79
C ARG A 788 8.61 -6.78 -26.27
N PHE A 789 8.95 -7.93 -26.87
CA PHE A 789 8.64 -8.27 -28.25
C PHE A 789 7.12 -8.40 -28.44
N LEU A 790 6.44 -9.14 -27.56
CA LEU A 790 4.97 -9.26 -27.51
C LEU A 790 4.29 -7.89 -27.36
N HIS A 791 4.75 -7.08 -26.41
CA HIS A 791 4.26 -5.69 -26.25
C HIS A 791 4.43 -4.87 -27.54
N HIS A 792 5.57 -5.03 -28.22
CA HIS A 792 5.85 -4.33 -29.48
C HIS A 792 4.90 -4.78 -30.60
N MET A 793 4.63 -6.08 -30.72
CA MET A 793 3.65 -6.64 -31.67
C MET A 793 2.27 -6.02 -31.49
N VAL A 794 1.71 -6.09 -30.29
CA VAL A 794 0.36 -5.56 -30.00
C VAL A 794 0.26 -4.05 -30.24
N ASN A 795 1.32 -3.29 -29.97
CA ASN A 795 1.29 -1.83 -30.10
C ASN A 795 1.55 -1.32 -31.54
N GLU A 796 2.44 -1.96 -32.30
CA GLU A 796 2.89 -1.45 -33.61
C GLU A 796 2.16 -2.07 -34.81
N VAL A 797 1.69 -3.31 -34.72
CA VAL A 797 1.05 -3.98 -35.86
C VAL A 797 -0.43 -3.58 -35.96
N PRO A 798 -1.00 -3.46 -37.17
CA PRO A 798 -0.38 -3.67 -38.48
C PRO A 798 0.32 -2.43 -39.05
N TYR A 799 1.03 -2.64 -40.16
CA TYR A 799 1.70 -1.58 -40.92
C TYR A 799 0.92 -1.25 -42.20
N ILE A 800 0.87 0.04 -42.54
CA ILE A 800 0.31 0.53 -43.81
C ILE A 800 1.37 1.33 -44.57
N SER A 801 1.27 1.38 -45.90
CA SER A 801 2.08 2.31 -46.70
C SER A 801 1.49 3.72 -46.63
N GLU A 802 2.35 4.73 -46.77
CA GLU A 802 1.95 6.12 -46.93
C GLU A 802 0.97 6.34 -48.09
N GLN A 803 1.02 5.48 -49.12
CA GLN A 803 0.12 5.55 -50.29
C GLN A 803 -1.34 5.23 -49.92
N GLN A 804 -1.54 4.46 -48.85
CA GLN A 804 -2.88 4.08 -48.36
C GLN A 804 -3.48 5.15 -47.44
N LEU A 805 -2.71 6.19 -47.06
CA LEU A 805 -3.19 7.22 -46.13
C LEU A 805 -4.46 7.94 -46.58
N PRO A 806 -4.67 8.30 -47.87
CA PRO A 806 -5.91 8.96 -48.28
C PRO A 806 -7.15 8.15 -47.93
N GLU A 807 -7.16 6.87 -48.30
CA GLU A 807 -8.26 5.94 -48.02
C GLU A 807 -8.41 5.67 -46.52
N VAL A 808 -7.30 5.43 -45.82
CA VAL A 808 -7.32 5.15 -44.37
C VAL A 808 -7.88 6.34 -43.58
N LEU A 809 -7.47 7.57 -43.93
CA LEU A 809 -7.99 8.77 -43.28
C LEU A 809 -9.47 8.97 -43.57
N GLU A 810 -9.93 8.71 -44.79
CA GLU A 810 -11.35 8.79 -45.14
C GLU A 810 -12.18 7.77 -44.35
N ASN A 811 -11.75 6.51 -44.30
CA ASN A 811 -12.40 5.43 -43.56
C ASN A 811 -12.55 5.76 -42.07
N ILE A 812 -11.45 6.13 -41.40
CA ILE A 812 -11.48 6.51 -39.98
C ILE A 812 -12.38 7.74 -39.77
N SER A 813 -12.27 8.76 -40.62
CA SER A 813 -13.06 10.00 -40.47
C SER A 813 -14.56 9.75 -40.68
N SER A 814 -14.91 8.83 -41.59
CA SER A 814 -16.28 8.40 -41.86
C SER A 814 -16.87 7.68 -40.66
N TYR A 815 -16.14 6.71 -40.09
CA TYR A 815 -16.56 6.01 -38.87
C TYR A 815 -16.77 6.97 -37.70
N LEU A 816 -15.90 7.97 -37.56
CA LEU A 816 -16.01 8.99 -36.52
C LEU A 816 -17.10 10.05 -36.79
N GLY A 817 -17.69 10.08 -37.98
CA GLY A 817 -18.69 11.07 -38.39
C GLY A 817 -18.12 12.47 -38.64
N ILE A 818 -16.84 12.57 -39.01
CA ILE A 818 -16.08 13.83 -39.15
C ILE A 818 -15.36 13.97 -40.50
N SER A 819 -15.80 13.27 -41.55
CA SER A 819 -15.18 13.35 -42.90
C SER A 819 -15.10 14.76 -43.48
N SER A 820 -16.02 15.67 -43.11
CA SER A 820 -15.94 17.07 -43.53
C SER A 820 -14.82 17.85 -42.84
N ARG A 821 -14.32 17.36 -41.70
CA ARG A 821 -13.29 18.02 -40.89
C ARG A 821 -11.90 17.54 -41.26
N ILE A 822 -11.73 16.23 -41.50
CA ILE A 822 -10.43 15.59 -41.75
C ILE A 822 -10.49 14.86 -43.09
N THR A 823 -9.74 15.39 -44.07
CA THR A 823 -9.48 14.73 -45.35
C THR A 823 -7.99 14.84 -45.67
N TYR A 824 -7.49 13.92 -46.50
CA TYR A 824 -6.09 13.96 -46.92
C TYR A 824 -5.76 15.27 -47.64
N ASP A 825 -6.58 15.70 -48.60
CA ASP A 825 -6.33 16.91 -49.39
C ASP A 825 -6.24 18.17 -48.53
N LYS A 826 -7.10 18.28 -47.51
CA LYS A 826 -7.11 19.42 -46.58
C LYS A 826 -5.81 19.50 -45.77
N PHE A 827 -5.22 18.36 -45.41
CA PHE A 827 -4.02 18.27 -44.58
C PHE A 827 -2.77 17.84 -45.34
N ARG A 828 -2.81 17.83 -46.68
CA ARG A 828 -1.75 17.27 -47.53
C ARG A 828 -0.37 17.80 -47.18
N SER A 829 -0.22 19.13 -47.10
CA SER A 829 1.07 19.77 -46.80
C SER A 829 1.63 19.37 -45.43
N LEU A 830 0.76 19.23 -44.43
CA LEU A 830 1.13 18.85 -43.07
C LEU A 830 1.53 17.37 -42.98
N ILE A 831 0.78 16.51 -43.68
CA ILE A 831 1.02 15.07 -43.76
C ILE A 831 2.34 14.80 -44.52
N GLU A 832 2.50 15.36 -45.73
CA GLU A 832 3.69 15.16 -46.56
C GLU A 832 4.97 15.71 -45.91
N LYS A 833 4.86 16.74 -45.05
CA LYS A 833 5.98 17.24 -44.24
C LYS A 833 6.37 16.26 -43.11
N SER A 834 5.39 15.54 -42.56
CA SER A 834 5.57 14.72 -41.36
C SER A 834 5.84 13.24 -41.64
N VAL A 835 5.31 12.75 -42.76
CA VAL A 835 5.38 11.36 -43.22
C VAL A 835 6.24 11.33 -44.49
N PRO A 836 7.47 10.77 -44.43
CA PRO A 836 8.31 10.66 -45.61
C PRO A 836 7.69 9.72 -46.66
N LYS A 837 7.97 9.97 -47.94
CA LYS A 837 7.53 9.10 -49.03
C LYS A 837 8.18 7.71 -48.93
N MET A 838 7.48 6.68 -49.41
CA MET A 838 7.92 5.28 -49.37
C MET A 838 8.20 4.78 -47.94
N THR A 839 7.36 5.16 -46.98
CA THR A 839 7.51 4.71 -45.58
C THR A 839 6.31 3.91 -45.11
N LEU A 840 6.59 2.96 -44.22
CA LEU A 840 5.57 2.21 -43.50
C LEU A 840 5.20 2.91 -42.19
N LEU A 841 3.90 3.08 -41.97
CA LEU A 841 3.34 3.58 -40.73
C LEU A 841 2.81 2.40 -39.92
N SER A 842 3.33 2.24 -38.71
CA SER A 842 2.76 1.34 -37.72
C SER A 842 1.42 1.84 -37.21
N SER A 843 0.63 0.96 -36.62
CA SER A 843 -0.61 1.28 -35.92
C SER A 843 -0.41 2.41 -34.89
N ALA A 844 0.69 2.37 -34.11
CA ALA A 844 1.06 3.44 -33.20
C ALA A 844 1.35 4.77 -33.89
N LYS A 845 2.13 4.77 -34.98
CA LYS A 845 2.44 5.99 -35.75
C LYS A 845 1.20 6.59 -36.40
N LEU A 846 0.28 5.75 -36.89
CA LEU A 846 -1.01 6.19 -37.43
C LEU A 846 -1.87 6.85 -36.36
N ARG A 847 -1.94 6.28 -35.15
CA ARG A 847 -2.60 6.94 -33.99
C ARG A 847 -2.00 8.32 -33.71
N HIS A 848 -0.67 8.42 -33.67
CA HIS A 848 0.00 9.71 -33.44
C HIS A 848 -0.30 10.72 -34.54
N LEU A 849 -0.27 10.30 -35.81
CA LEU A 849 -0.64 11.15 -36.94
C LEU A 849 -2.08 11.67 -36.78
N TYR A 850 -3.03 10.77 -36.58
CA TYR A 850 -4.45 11.11 -36.52
C TYR A 850 -4.79 11.99 -35.31
N LYS A 851 -4.14 11.77 -34.16
CA LYS A 851 -4.25 12.67 -32.99
C LYS A 851 -3.76 14.09 -33.31
N GLY A 852 -2.65 14.22 -34.04
CA GLY A 852 -2.17 15.53 -34.51
C GLY A 852 -3.18 16.21 -35.43
N LEU A 853 -3.79 15.46 -36.35
CA LEU A 853 -4.84 15.97 -37.24
C LEU A 853 -6.12 16.37 -36.48
N LEU A 854 -6.51 15.60 -35.46
CA LEU A 854 -7.62 15.97 -34.58
C LEU A 854 -7.33 17.30 -33.88
N MET A 855 -6.18 17.42 -33.22
CA MET A 855 -5.80 18.66 -32.52
C MET A 855 -5.75 19.86 -33.47
N GLU A 856 -5.17 19.70 -34.67
CA GLU A 856 -5.10 20.76 -35.67
C GLU A 856 -6.49 21.11 -36.24
N SER A 857 -7.35 20.13 -36.46
CA SER A 857 -8.70 20.35 -37.00
C SER A 857 -9.62 21.07 -36.00
N TYR A 858 -9.50 20.74 -34.71
CA TYR A 858 -10.29 21.34 -33.64
C TYR A 858 -9.63 22.59 -33.04
N GLN A 859 -8.33 22.81 -33.29
CA GLN A 859 -7.50 23.83 -32.62
C GLN A 859 -7.61 23.75 -31.08
N LYS A 860 -7.68 22.52 -30.56
CA LYS A 860 -7.88 22.22 -29.14
C LYS A 860 -7.14 20.96 -28.73
N ILE A 861 -6.63 20.97 -27.50
CA ILE A 861 -5.96 19.83 -26.86
C ILE A 861 -6.96 18.96 -26.11
N TYR A 862 -8.00 19.58 -25.55
CA TYR A 862 -9.02 18.92 -24.74
C TYR A 862 -10.36 18.94 -25.45
N THR A 863 -11.11 17.86 -25.30
CA THR A 863 -12.42 17.63 -25.94
C THR A 863 -13.48 17.22 -24.93
N GLU A 864 -14.74 17.41 -25.33
CA GLU A 864 -15.92 17.02 -24.53
C GLU A 864 -16.18 15.51 -24.61
N GLU A 865 -15.72 14.87 -25.69
CA GLU A 865 -15.86 13.43 -25.94
C GLU A 865 -14.49 12.73 -25.93
N ASP A 866 -14.48 11.45 -25.59
CA ASP A 866 -13.28 10.60 -25.62
C ASP A 866 -12.89 10.23 -27.06
N MET A 867 -12.34 11.21 -27.77
CA MET A 867 -11.87 11.04 -29.14
C MET A 867 -10.72 10.03 -29.25
N TYR A 868 -9.99 9.74 -28.17
CA TYR A 868 -8.94 8.73 -28.16
C TYR A 868 -9.53 7.31 -28.18
N LEU A 869 -10.52 7.04 -27.32
CA LEU A 869 -11.22 5.76 -27.31
C LEU A 869 -12.01 5.56 -28.62
N ARG A 870 -12.69 6.59 -29.12
CA ARG A 870 -13.39 6.53 -30.42
C ARG A 870 -12.44 6.23 -31.58
N LEU A 871 -11.25 6.85 -31.59
CA LEU A 871 -10.20 6.54 -32.57
C LEU A 871 -9.72 5.08 -32.45
N ALA A 872 -9.54 4.56 -31.23
CA ALA A 872 -9.19 3.16 -31.02
C ALA A 872 -10.22 2.22 -31.63
N SER A 873 -11.51 2.47 -31.41
CA SER A 873 -12.61 1.69 -31.99
C SER A 873 -12.65 1.79 -33.52
N ALA A 874 -12.49 2.99 -34.09
CA ALA A 874 -12.44 3.19 -35.54
C ALA A 874 -11.28 2.41 -36.18
N MET A 875 -10.09 2.46 -35.56
CA MET A 875 -8.94 1.71 -36.06
C MET A 875 -9.14 0.20 -35.99
N ARG A 876 -9.73 -0.32 -34.91
CA ARG A 876 -10.05 -1.75 -34.80
C ARG A 876 -11.08 -2.19 -35.84
N HIS A 877 -12.11 -1.39 -36.08
CA HIS A 877 -13.13 -1.67 -37.09
C HIS A 877 -12.53 -1.87 -38.49
N HIS A 878 -11.48 -1.10 -38.83
CA HIS A 878 -10.78 -1.20 -40.10
C HIS A 878 -9.53 -2.11 -40.07
N ASN A 879 -9.35 -2.93 -39.03
CA ASN A 879 -8.16 -3.79 -38.85
C ASN A 879 -6.83 -3.02 -38.87
N LEU A 880 -6.82 -1.77 -38.38
CA LEU A 880 -5.64 -0.90 -38.28
C LEU A 880 -5.02 -0.89 -36.87
N ALA A 881 -5.57 -1.69 -35.95
CA ALA A 881 -5.06 -1.88 -34.60
C ALA A 881 -5.36 -3.31 -34.15
N TYR A 882 -4.57 -3.79 -33.19
CA TYR A 882 -4.82 -5.09 -32.56
C TYR A 882 -6.25 -5.15 -31.98
N PRO A 883 -6.95 -6.29 -32.12
CA PRO A 883 -8.27 -6.51 -31.55
C PRO A 883 -8.37 -6.10 -30.07
N ALA A 884 -9.56 -5.67 -29.66
CA ALA A 884 -9.75 -5.15 -28.32
C ALA A 884 -9.70 -6.27 -27.27
N PRO A 885 -8.90 -6.11 -26.19
CA PRO A 885 -8.89 -7.07 -25.10
C PRO A 885 -10.21 -7.01 -24.31
N LEU A 886 -10.52 -8.10 -23.60
CA LEU A 886 -11.61 -8.11 -22.61
C LEU A 886 -11.11 -7.48 -21.31
N LEU A 887 -11.20 -6.16 -21.21
CA LEU A 887 -10.89 -5.44 -19.98
C LEU A 887 -11.96 -5.75 -18.93
N PHE A 888 -11.57 -6.44 -17.86
CA PHE A 888 -12.51 -6.93 -16.84
C PHE A 888 -12.23 -6.37 -15.43
N GLY A 889 -11.03 -5.84 -15.15
CA GLY A 889 -10.69 -5.31 -13.83
C GLY A 889 -9.86 -4.02 -13.84
N ASP A 890 -10.17 -3.06 -12.96
CA ASP A 890 -9.26 -2.00 -12.56
C ASP A 890 -8.26 -2.59 -11.55
N SER A 891 -6.97 -2.64 -11.90
CA SER A 891 -5.97 -3.29 -11.06
C SER A 891 -5.62 -2.48 -9.80
N ASN A 892 -6.22 -1.30 -9.61
CA ASN A 892 -5.87 -0.24 -8.66
C ASN A 892 -4.52 0.43 -8.92
N TRP A 893 -3.66 -0.18 -9.74
CA TRP A 893 -2.37 0.42 -10.10
C TRP A 893 -2.58 1.65 -10.98
N PRO A 894 -1.65 2.62 -10.96
CA PRO A 894 -1.81 3.86 -11.71
C PRO A 894 -2.00 3.63 -13.21
N TYR A 895 -3.23 3.86 -13.68
CA TYR A 895 -3.61 3.84 -15.10
C TYR A 895 -3.48 2.47 -15.78
N ILE A 896 -3.61 1.38 -15.01
CA ILE A 896 -3.50 0.00 -15.48
C ILE A 896 -4.80 -0.77 -15.20
N TYR A 897 -5.18 -1.61 -16.15
CA TYR A 897 -6.35 -2.48 -16.11
C TYR A 897 -5.95 -3.91 -16.46
N PHE A 898 -6.60 -4.89 -15.82
CA PHE A 898 -6.49 -6.28 -16.22
C PHE A 898 -7.39 -6.55 -17.42
N GLY A 899 -6.86 -7.31 -18.38
CA GLY A 899 -7.65 -7.74 -19.53
C GLY A 899 -7.17 -9.06 -20.10
N PHE A 900 -8.10 -9.80 -20.69
CA PHE A 900 -7.78 -10.99 -21.48
C PHE A 900 -7.46 -10.59 -22.92
N ILE A 901 -6.43 -11.22 -23.48
CA ILE A 901 -6.03 -11.06 -24.88
C ILE A 901 -5.79 -12.44 -25.49
N LEU A 902 -5.99 -12.59 -26.79
CA LEU A 902 -5.42 -13.72 -27.50
C LEU A 902 -3.93 -13.47 -27.69
N ASN A 903 -3.06 -14.32 -27.15
CA ASN A 903 -1.62 -14.12 -27.30
C ASN A 903 -1.25 -14.14 -28.80
N PRO A 904 -0.57 -13.11 -29.33
CA PRO A 904 -0.28 -13.03 -30.76
C PRO A 904 0.70 -14.10 -31.26
N GLY A 905 1.35 -14.81 -30.33
CA GLY A 905 2.29 -15.89 -30.59
C GLY A 905 1.70 -17.28 -30.40
N THR A 906 1.15 -17.56 -29.20
CA THR A 906 0.64 -18.90 -28.87
C THR A 906 -0.79 -19.15 -29.32
N GLU A 907 -1.52 -18.11 -29.71
CA GLU A 907 -2.94 -18.18 -30.09
C GLU A 907 -3.86 -18.67 -28.97
N GLU A 908 -3.40 -18.59 -27.72
CA GLU A 908 -4.15 -18.95 -26.51
C GLU A 908 -4.61 -17.70 -25.76
N ILE A 909 -5.68 -17.81 -24.97
CA ILE A 909 -6.14 -16.71 -24.09
C ILE A 909 -5.08 -16.51 -23.01
N ASP A 910 -4.69 -15.26 -22.81
CA ASP A 910 -3.65 -14.84 -21.88
C ASP A 910 -4.13 -13.63 -21.06
N LEU A 911 -3.55 -13.43 -19.87
CA LEU A 911 -3.92 -12.37 -18.93
C LEU A 911 -2.86 -11.28 -18.89
N TRP A 912 -3.23 -10.07 -19.29
CA TRP A 912 -2.30 -8.96 -19.51
C TRP A 912 -2.75 -7.70 -18.76
N LYS A 913 -1.81 -6.75 -18.62
CA LYS A 913 -2.05 -5.39 -18.14
C LYS A 913 -2.19 -4.42 -19.30
N PHE A 914 -3.20 -3.55 -19.26
CA PHE A 914 -3.53 -2.60 -20.33
C PHE A 914 -3.74 -1.18 -19.82
N ASN A 915 -3.63 -0.20 -20.71
CA ASN A 915 -4.26 1.11 -20.50
C ASN A 915 -5.78 1.02 -20.69
N TYR A 916 -6.53 2.06 -20.25
CA TYR A 916 -8.00 2.05 -20.29
C TYR A 916 -8.62 1.85 -21.69
N ALA A 917 -7.88 2.17 -22.76
CA ALA A 917 -8.33 1.99 -24.14
C ALA A 917 -7.99 0.61 -24.73
N GLY A 918 -7.23 -0.23 -24.02
CA GLY A 918 -6.81 -1.55 -24.48
C GLY A 918 -5.86 -1.54 -25.68
N LEU A 919 -5.11 -0.45 -25.88
CA LEU A 919 -4.17 -0.29 -27.02
C LEU A 919 -2.70 -0.48 -26.63
N GLN A 920 -2.39 -0.37 -25.33
CA GLN A 920 -1.05 -0.57 -24.79
C GLN A 920 -1.12 -1.71 -23.79
N GLY A 921 -0.82 -2.92 -24.25
CA GLY A 921 -0.85 -4.15 -23.45
C GLY A 921 0.54 -4.69 -23.14
N GLN A 922 0.74 -5.23 -21.95
CA GLN A 922 1.95 -5.98 -21.58
C GLN A 922 1.54 -7.28 -20.88
N PRO A 923 2.26 -8.39 -21.10
CA PRO A 923 2.10 -9.59 -20.29
C PRO A 923 2.29 -9.28 -18.80
N LEU A 924 1.56 -10.00 -17.94
CA LEU A 924 1.85 -9.97 -16.50
C LEU A 924 3.20 -10.61 -16.22
N ASP A 925 3.83 -10.13 -15.15
CA ASP A 925 5.00 -10.80 -14.59
C ASP A 925 4.52 -12.00 -13.77
N ASP A 926 5.21 -13.14 -13.85
CA ASP A 926 5.01 -14.33 -13.02
C ASP A 926 3.57 -14.92 -13.03
N ILE A 927 2.91 -14.90 -14.20
CA ILE A 927 1.54 -15.41 -14.40
C ILE A 927 1.35 -16.86 -13.91
N GLU A 928 2.38 -17.70 -14.02
CA GLU A 928 2.34 -19.09 -13.58
C GLU A 928 2.07 -19.19 -12.07
N GLU A 929 2.62 -18.28 -11.27
CA GLU A 929 2.39 -18.25 -9.82
C GLU A 929 0.90 -17.98 -9.49
N LEU A 930 0.22 -17.14 -10.28
CA LEU A 930 -1.20 -16.81 -10.08
C LEU A 930 -2.16 -18.00 -10.25
N PHE A 931 -1.76 -19.02 -11.00
CA PHE A 931 -2.56 -20.21 -11.27
C PHE A 931 -2.06 -21.47 -10.55
N LEU A 932 -0.79 -21.49 -10.11
CA LEU A 932 -0.21 -22.60 -9.35
C LEU A 932 -0.51 -22.56 -7.84
N ILE A 933 -0.84 -21.40 -7.28
CA ILE A 933 -1.13 -21.24 -5.84
C ILE A 933 -2.47 -21.91 -5.48
N SER A 934 -2.50 -22.60 -4.33
CA SER A 934 -3.69 -23.30 -3.82
C SER A 934 -4.83 -22.40 -3.32
N LYS A 935 -4.76 -21.08 -3.50
CA LYS A 935 -5.81 -20.13 -3.11
C LYS A 935 -6.74 -19.87 -4.29
N SER A 936 -8.01 -19.61 -4.01
CA SER A 936 -9.02 -19.35 -5.03
C SER A 936 -8.93 -17.93 -5.57
N TRP A 937 -9.43 -17.74 -6.79
CA TRP A 937 -9.95 -16.46 -7.23
C TRP A 937 -11.35 -16.25 -6.66
N THR A 938 -11.65 -15.02 -6.28
CA THR A 938 -12.82 -14.70 -5.46
C THR A 938 -13.54 -13.47 -6.01
N LEU A 939 -14.87 -13.51 -6.07
CA LEU A 939 -15.76 -12.39 -6.37
C LEU A 939 -16.65 -12.10 -5.15
N TYR A 940 -16.66 -10.85 -4.70
CA TYR A 940 -17.57 -10.37 -3.65
C TYR A 940 -18.90 -9.95 -4.31
N ALA A 941 -19.79 -10.93 -4.49
CA ALA A 941 -20.92 -10.86 -5.40
C ALA A 941 -22.08 -9.95 -4.94
N ASN A 942 -22.16 -9.64 -3.64
CA ASN A 942 -23.21 -8.77 -3.12
C ASN A 942 -22.64 -7.42 -2.63
N PRO A 943 -22.75 -6.35 -3.42
CA PRO A 943 -22.21 -5.03 -3.05
C PRO A 943 -22.90 -4.37 -1.85
N ILE A 944 -24.09 -4.85 -1.48
CA ILE A 944 -24.80 -4.37 -0.28
C ILE A 944 -24.05 -4.77 1.00
N ASP A 945 -23.35 -5.90 0.99
CA ASP A 945 -22.58 -6.38 2.15
C ASP A 945 -21.44 -5.41 2.53
N TYR A 946 -21.04 -4.56 1.56
CA TYR A 946 -20.00 -3.55 1.71
C TYR A 946 -20.47 -2.15 1.28
N GLY A 947 -21.68 -1.80 1.72
CA GLY A 947 -22.12 -0.40 1.81
C GLY A 947 -22.99 0.12 0.66
N MET A 948 -23.28 -0.69 -0.36
CA MET A 948 -24.18 -0.26 -1.43
C MET A 948 -25.62 -0.14 -0.92
N PRO A 949 -26.31 0.99 -1.17
CA PRO A 949 -27.73 1.06 -0.89
C PRO A 949 -28.48 0.01 -1.72
N PRO A 950 -29.45 -0.71 -1.14
CA PRO A 950 -30.17 -1.75 -1.85
C PRO A 950 -30.99 -1.16 -3.02
N PRO A 951 -31.06 -1.84 -4.18
CA PRO A 951 -31.90 -1.43 -5.29
C PRO A 951 -33.36 -1.20 -4.86
N PRO A 952 -34.10 -0.27 -5.50
CA PRO A 952 -35.55 -0.14 -5.30
C PRO A 952 -36.26 -1.48 -5.53
N GLY A 953 -36.92 -2.02 -4.49
CA GLY A 953 -37.59 -3.32 -4.53
C GLY A 953 -36.74 -4.51 -4.05
N TYR A 954 -35.44 -4.33 -3.83
CA TYR A 954 -34.58 -5.33 -3.22
C TYR A 954 -34.84 -5.42 -1.71
N ARG A 955 -35.36 -6.56 -1.25
CA ARG A 955 -35.53 -6.83 0.19
C ARG A 955 -34.28 -7.56 0.68
N SER A 956 -33.45 -6.88 1.47
CA SER A 956 -32.18 -7.37 2.05
C SER A 956 -32.31 -8.61 2.97
N ARG A 957 -33.49 -9.23 3.05
CA ARG A 957 -33.81 -10.34 3.96
C ARG A 957 -34.47 -11.53 3.25
N LEU A 958 -34.28 -11.68 1.94
CA LEU A 958 -34.66 -12.93 1.29
C LEU A 958 -33.63 -14.01 1.66
N PRO A 959 -34.07 -15.21 2.09
CA PRO A 959 -33.16 -16.31 2.41
C PRO A 959 -32.22 -16.61 1.24
N LYS A 960 -30.98 -17.03 1.53
CA LYS A 960 -30.00 -17.46 0.51
C LYS A 960 -30.53 -18.54 -0.43
N GLU A 961 -31.56 -19.28 -0.01
CA GLU A 961 -32.25 -20.32 -0.79
C GLU A 961 -33.31 -19.78 -1.80
N PHE A 962 -33.47 -18.44 -1.91
CA PHE A 962 -34.40 -17.83 -2.86
C PHE A 962 -33.74 -17.47 -4.22
N PHE A 963 -32.44 -17.73 -4.38
CA PHE A 963 -31.67 -17.47 -5.60
C PHE A 963 -31.28 -18.78 -6.28
#